data_AF-A0A7C7Q802-F1
#
_entry.id   AF-A0A7C7Q802-F1
#
_cell.length_a   1.000
_cell.length_b   1.000
_cell.length_c   1.000
_cell.angle_alpha   90.00
_cell.angle_beta   90.00
_cell.angle_gamma   90.00
#
_symmetry.space_group_name_H-M   'P 1'
#
loop_
_entity.id
_entity.type
_entity.pdbx_description
1 polymer ?
#
loop_
_entity_poly.entity_id
_entity_poly.type
_entity_poly.pdbx_seq_one_letter_code
_entity_poly.pdbx_strand_id
1 'polypeptide(L)'
;MMKTIRIGVLLILIPASGAGMEVGLFNPYVTTGPRISPETLVPTLRKWYLPQTLYYLYGWKGWEYTNYARDLYKRYVDIELEGRKYYDIYGNYITKGWAVYNWTQEHPMHFGSSIVKYRFLRDWFDRVVISSSSKGQYHTALTIGEAIRTTLTPLTFSKPLFDGLQWDFLSDKYAFTFLASRVDNPGILPSGGEPAPAKLSTFANLLGFRGVVQVGDFAKVGLTYVNVSLQNSLVPIDRSSLRGTLSGNLNAGNVRTLLVRLSDDSPEDGEGGALLFRERIFIDGVEHPEIVRNRLVEGGTRRRGLLEASGDNVVTLIYDIEHDFKAGVEDKITDFREIRKIEVALVLANDYRVEVSSNMQTNAAGEPVYLLVARAPGNVKDGSNQTLVQFQYGLPTANELGGVTLEVSDFKGFNFKGEYVVNSRFRRFPNRNFETNQALAWDRSQAFYATASQLIYPWFAYGEVFRIDPDYSTSMFIPDAGRIDFENERHYVYEFVDDNDDQDRYPDWNRRYTGVYVGEVPDREVFPGLDENNDLISDFNQNNNFLPDYEEPFLRYEVDSPEFLFGTDMNNNTVIDRFENDNEPDYPYRRGRRGYNIYTGVEIAPGSRVMLGHLREDEIASDRRSESTYGLLTLDKDFPRQGLSVRVMDFVRSVRDNIPDDLIQWVQPPFSSGMLQEFSDPLVAQNTLMNTFYLEVNWTKFLPFRNKFKYEVYHQRGSQAEEKRDKKFLGVINKADYKVPIGKSLSLWPRWKQIYKYEVPTEPWALKIEELSEIFSLLVTYRFSQQLSLESGVEYEVFNNLLKKPEPPPPGFVEDFRKLTLALQISNTSSYMGYKLTSNAGVRRTERRFGKEKETNTMAFVTVYVGME
;
A
#
# COMPACT_ATOMS: atom_id res chain seq x y z
N MET A 1 -20.42 68.67 27.15
CA MET A 1 -20.38 69.42 25.87
C MET A 1 -20.09 68.40 24.76
N MET A 2 -21.08 67.57 24.39
CA MET A 2 -21.94 67.66 23.19
C MET A 2 -21.22 67.50 21.84
N LYS A 3 -21.44 66.35 21.17
CA LYS A 3 -21.95 66.18 19.77
C LYS A 3 -21.70 64.72 19.32
N THR A 4 -22.67 63.81 19.25
CA THR A 4 -23.85 63.65 18.37
C THR A 4 -23.53 63.13 16.95
N ILE A 5 -23.86 61.84 16.77
CA ILE A 5 -24.39 61.08 15.62
C ILE A 5 -24.82 61.92 14.39
N ARG A 6 -24.48 61.45 13.17
CA ARG A 6 -25.37 61.52 12.00
C ARG A 6 -25.28 60.28 11.10
N ILE A 7 -26.44 59.65 11.00
CA ILE A 7 -26.90 58.67 10.01
C ILE A 7 -27.19 59.39 8.69
N GLY A 8 -26.86 58.76 7.56
CA GLY A 8 -27.30 59.15 6.23
C GLY A 8 -27.92 57.95 5.51
N VAL A 9 -29.24 58.01 5.31
CA VAL A 9 -30.08 57.08 4.54
C VAL A 9 -30.55 57.81 3.28
N LEU A 10 -30.53 57.14 2.12
CA LEU A 10 -31.39 57.42 0.96
C LEU A 10 -31.43 56.13 0.09
N LEU A 11 -32.46 55.28 0.05
CA LEU A 11 -33.84 55.36 -0.49
C LEU A 11 -33.93 55.44 -2.04
N ILE A 12 -34.27 54.30 -2.67
CA ILE A 12 -35.03 54.17 -3.94
C ILE A 12 -35.94 52.95 -3.76
N LEU A 13 -37.20 53.13 -3.36
CA LEU A 13 -38.43 53.35 -4.16
C LEU A 13 -38.97 52.10 -4.87
N ILE A 14 -40.01 51.56 -4.23
CA ILE A 14 -41.05 50.66 -4.72
C ILE A 14 -41.95 51.41 -5.71
N PRO A 15 -42.45 50.79 -6.79
CA PRO A 15 -43.76 51.12 -7.32
C PRO A 15 -44.81 50.14 -6.76
N ALA A 16 -45.79 50.73 -6.09
CA ALA A 16 -47.01 50.05 -5.70
C ALA A 16 -47.92 49.89 -6.93
N SER A 17 -48.37 48.66 -7.14
CA SER A 17 -49.69 48.33 -7.69
C SER A 17 -50.24 47.27 -6.73
N GLY A 18 -51.27 47.48 -5.91
CA GLY A 18 -52.47 48.28 -6.13
C GLY A 18 -53.58 47.40 -6.70
N ALA A 19 -54.07 46.42 -5.93
CA ALA A 19 -55.46 45.93 -5.96
C ALA A 19 -55.63 44.79 -4.94
N GLY A 20 -56.62 44.91 -4.05
CA GLY A 20 -57.04 43.83 -3.17
C GLY A 20 -57.10 44.15 -1.67
N MET A 21 -57.56 45.34 -1.28
CA MET A 21 -58.38 45.39 -0.07
C MET A 21 -59.75 44.84 -0.44
N GLU A 22 -60.10 43.66 0.07
CA GLU A 22 -61.49 43.31 0.31
C GLU A 22 -61.60 42.27 1.44
N VAL A 23 -62.25 42.72 2.51
CA VAL A 23 -62.94 41.96 3.55
C VAL A 23 -62.11 41.13 4.55
N GLY A 24 -61.66 41.82 5.61
CA GLY A 24 -62.03 41.42 6.98
C GLY A 24 -61.38 40.19 7.60
N LEU A 25 -60.08 39.97 7.45
CA LEU A 25 -59.26 39.11 8.32
C LEU A 25 -57.81 39.64 8.25
N PHE A 26 -57.34 40.32 9.30
CA PHE A 26 -55.90 40.51 9.50
C PHE A 26 -55.25 39.13 9.41
N ASN A 27 -54.29 38.93 8.49
CA ASN A 27 -53.62 37.65 8.24
C ASN A 27 -52.67 37.35 9.43
N PRO A 28 -53.08 36.55 10.44
CA PRO A 28 -52.35 36.40 11.68
C PRO A 28 -51.35 35.23 11.67
N TYR A 29 -50.98 34.76 10.48
CA TYR A 29 -50.38 33.44 10.29
C TYR A 29 -48.86 33.48 10.11
N VAL A 30 -48.22 34.64 10.29
CA VAL A 30 -46.77 34.84 10.20
C VAL A 30 -46.19 34.96 11.62
N THR A 31 -45.56 33.90 12.12
CA THR A 31 -44.75 33.98 13.35
C THR A 31 -43.28 33.78 13.03
N THR A 32 -42.44 34.72 13.43
CA THR A 32 -40.98 34.64 13.28
C THR A 32 -40.35 34.27 14.63
N GLY A 33 -40.47 32.99 15.02
CA GLY A 33 -39.74 32.43 16.17
C GLY A 33 -40.44 32.55 17.55
N PRO A 34 -39.69 32.46 18.66
CA PRO A 34 -40.21 32.34 20.03
C PRO A 34 -40.86 33.62 20.59
N ARG A 35 -40.94 34.69 19.79
CA ARG A 35 -41.68 35.90 20.14
C ARG A 35 -43.15 35.68 19.78
N ILE A 36 -44.05 35.90 20.74
CA ILE A 36 -45.50 35.89 20.51
C ILE A 36 -45.80 37.00 19.51
N SER A 37 -46.12 36.62 18.26
CA SER A 37 -46.55 37.58 17.24
C SER A 37 -47.87 38.20 17.70
N PRO A 38 -48.01 39.54 17.77
CA PRO A 38 -49.26 40.20 18.18
C PRO A 38 -50.47 39.74 17.37
N GLU A 39 -50.24 39.31 16.14
CA GLU A 39 -51.26 38.82 15.23
C GLU A 39 -51.86 37.48 15.69
N THR A 40 -51.12 36.66 16.45
CA THR A 40 -51.63 35.40 17.01
C THR A 40 -52.60 35.58 18.20
N LEU A 41 -52.74 36.82 18.70
CA LEU A 41 -53.60 37.17 19.84
C LEU A 41 -55.01 37.61 19.44
N VAL A 42 -55.40 37.48 18.16
CA VAL A 42 -56.73 37.86 17.70
C VAL A 42 -57.78 36.89 18.29
N PRO A 43 -58.83 37.40 18.97
CA PRO A 43 -59.86 36.58 19.63
C PRO A 43 -60.90 36.06 18.62
N THR A 44 -60.47 35.22 17.68
CA THR A 44 -61.36 34.51 16.75
C THR A 44 -61.63 33.09 17.21
N LEU A 45 -62.91 32.67 17.10
CA LEU A 45 -63.40 31.34 17.49
C LEU A 45 -62.85 30.20 16.60
N ARG A 46 -62.46 30.52 15.36
CA ARG A 46 -61.95 29.56 14.37
C ARG A 46 -60.52 29.91 14.00
N LYS A 47 -59.56 29.13 14.50
CA LYS A 47 -58.13 29.22 14.17
C LYS A 47 -57.78 28.11 13.19
N TRP A 48 -57.36 28.46 11.97
CA TRP A 48 -56.82 27.51 11.01
C TRP A 48 -55.33 27.31 11.30
N TYR A 49 -54.92 26.13 11.75
CA TYR A 49 -53.51 25.79 11.95
C TYR A 49 -52.93 25.31 10.62
N LEU A 50 -52.12 26.14 9.96
CA LEU A 50 -51.31 25.71 8.82
C LEU A 50 -49.88 25.41 9.27
N PRO A 51 -49.27 24.31 8.79
CA PRO A 51 -47.83 24.14 8.88
C PRO A 51 -47.16 25.33 8.18
N GLN A 52 -46.47 26.19 8.95
CA GLN A 52 -45.90 27.44 8.46
C GLN A 52 -45.03 27.24 7.22
N THR A 53 -44.28 26.13 7.19
CA THR A 53 -43.42 25.73 6.08
C THR A 53 -44.18 25.62 4.75
N LEU A 54 -45.42 25.10 4.75
CA LEU A 54 -46.19 24.91 3.52
C LEU A 54 -46.76 26.22 2.96
N TYR A 55 -47.13 27.13 3.85
CA TYR A 55 -47.55 28.47 3.47
C TYR A 55 -46.37 29.30 2.95
N TYR A 56 -45.22 29.28 3.64
CA TYR A 56 -44.03 30.06 3.24
C TYR A 56 -43.37 29.57 1.96
N LEU A 57 -43.21 28.26 1.78
CA LEU A 57 -42.48 27.72 0.62
C LEU A 57 -43.38 27.56 -0.61
N TYR A 58 -44.65 27.19 -0.42
CA TYR A 58 -45.54 26.83 -1.53
C TYR A 58 -46.75 27.76 -1.67
N GLY A 59 -46.91 28.75 -0.79
CA GLY A 59 -48.07 29.64 -0.78
C GLY A 59 -49.38 28.91 -0.44
N TRP A 60 -49.29 27.70 0.14
CA TRP A 60 -50.48 26.86 0.33
C TRP A 60 -51.39 27.44 1.40
N LYS A 61 -52.63 27.74 1.02
CA LYS A 61 -53.66 28.26 1.90
C LYS A 61 -54.76 27.21 2.02
N GLY A 62 -54.86 26.58 3.20
CA GLY A 62 -55.83 25.51 3.45
C GLY A 62 -57.30 25.91 3.33
N TRP A 63 -57.60 27.19 3.11
CA TRP A 63 -58.95 27.73 2.92
C TRP A 63 -59.27 28.10 1.45
N GLU A 64 -58.30 28.06 0.54
CA GLU A 64 -58.53 28.39 -0.87
C GLU A 64 -59.00 27.16 -1.66
N TYR A 65 -59.92 27.38 -2.60
CA TYR A 65 -60.41 26.34 -3.50
C TYR A 65 -59.34 25.96 -4.52
N THR A 66 -58.96 24.68 -4.57
CA THR A 66 -57.98 24.15 -5.51
C THR A 66 -58.66 23.60 -6.77
N ASN A 67 -58.31 24.11 -7.97
CA ASN A 67 -58.76 23.58 -9.25
C ASN A 67 -57.56 23.29 -10.17
N TYR A 68 -57.21 22.01 -10.30
CA TYR A 68 -56.03 21.60 -11.08
C TYR A 68 -56.19 21.66 -12.60
N ALA A 69 -57.39 22.01 -13.10
CA ALA A 69 -57.61 22.31 -14.50
C ALA A 69 -57.22 23.76 -14.86
N ARG A 70 -57.15 24.67 -13.87
CA ARG A 70 -56.70 26.06 -14.06
C ARG A 70 -55.25 26.26 -13.63
N ASP A 71 -54.85 25.67 -12.50
CA ASP A 71 -53.48 25.70 -11.99
C ASP A 71 -52.92 24.27 -11.97
N LEU A 72 -51.83 23.98 -12.68
CA LEU A 72 -51.30 22.61 -12.72
C LEU A 72 -51.03 22.05 -11.31
N TYR A 73 -51.44 20.80 -11.07
CA TYR A 73 -51.15 20.10 -9.81
C TYR A 73 -49.65 20.10 -9.53
N LYS A 74 -49.25 20.78 -8.46
CA LYS A 74 -47.90 20.66 -7.91
C LYS A 74 -47.93 19.55 -6.88
N ARG A 75 -47.20 18.47 -7.14
CA ARG A 75 -46.98 17.41 -6.15
C ARG A 75 -46.42 18.03 -4.88
N TYR A 76 -46.80 17.52 -3.72
CA TYR A 76 -46.04 17.79 -2.50
C TYR A 76 -44.58 17.45 -2.79
N VAL A 77 -43.73 18.47 -2.89
CA VAL A 77 -42.30 18.21 -2.78
C VAL A 77 -42.15 17.75 -1.34
N ASP A 78 -41.73 16.51 -1.18
CA ASP A 78 -41.49 15.99 0.14
C ASP A 78 -40.52 16.95 0.82
N ILE A 79 -40.96 17.60 1.89
CA ILE A 79 -40.10 18.51 2.64
C ILE A 79 -38.88 17.77 3.20
N GLU A 80 -38.97 16.44 3.32
CA GLU A 80 -37.82 15.59 3.59
C GLU A 80 -36.86 15.56 2.42
N LEU A 81 -37.30 15.53 1.14
CA LEU A 81 -36.42 15.58 -0.05
C LEU A 81 -35.59 16.87 -0.14
N GLU A 82 -36.04 17.97 0.47
CA GLU A 82 -35.30 19.23 0.56
C GLU A 82 -34.35 19.31 1.77
N GLY A 83 -34.36 18.29 2.63
CA GLY A 83 -33.50 18.20 3.80
C GLY A 83 -33.89 19.10 4.98
N ARG A 84 -33.03 19.11 6.01
CA ARG A 84 -33.23 19.80 7.28
C ARG A 84 -32.50 21.15 7.32
N LYS A 85 -32.96 22.07 8.17
CA LYS A 85 -32.25 23.33 8.44
C LYS A 85 -31.10 23.08 9.41
N TYR A 86 -29.91 23.57 9.07
CA TYR A 86 -28.72 23.52 9.91
C TYR A 86 -28.35 24.91 10.43
N TYR A 87 -27.81 24.94 11.65
CA TYR A 87 -27.41 26.14 12.35
C TYR A 87 -25.99 25.95 12.88
N ASP A 88 -25.25 27.04 13.02
CA ASP A 88 -23.93 27.01 13.65
C ASP A 88 -24.03 26.87 15.17
N ILE A 89 -22.88 26.79 15.84
CA ILE A 89 -22.78 26.70 17.31
C ILE A 89 -23.38 27.91 18.05
N TYR A 90 -23.64 29.02 17.35
CA TYR A 90 -24.24 30.25 17.90
C TYR A 90 -25.75 30.34 17.58
N GLY A 91 -26.30 29.38 16.85
CA GLY A 91 -27.70 29.35 16.43
C GLY A 91 -28.01 30.17 15.18
N ASN A 92 -26.99 30.64 14.43
CA ASN A 92 -27.22 31.30 13.15
C ASN A 92 -27.55 30.27 12.08
N TYR A 93 -28.52 30.60 11.21
CA TYR A 93 -28.91 29.73 10.11
C TYR A 93 -27.80 29.63 9.06
N ILE A 94 -27.36 28.41 8.74
CA ILE A 94 -26.36 28.13 7.71
C ILE A 94 -27.06 27.83 6.38
N THR A 95 -27.84 26.76 6.32
CA THR A 95 -28.48 26.28 5.09
C THR A 95 -29.60 25.27 5.39
N LYS A 96 -30.40 24.93 4.37
CA LYS A 96 -31.36 23.82 4.39
C LYS A 96 -30.86 22.76 3.39
N GLY A 97 -30.68 21.53 3.84
CA GLY A 97 -30.18 20.44 2.99
C GLY A 97 -29.85 19.17 3.77
N TRP A 98 -28.80 18.47 3.36
CA TRP A 98 -28.41 17.18 3.90
C TRP A 98 -27.04 17.26 4.58
N ALA A 99 -26.92 16.65 5.75
CA ALA A 99 -25.60 16.44 6.35
C ALA A 99 -24.93 15.29 5.60
N VAL A 100 -23.63 15.44 5.32
CA VAL A 100 -22.85 14.47 4.54
C VAL A 100 -21.80 13.79 5.42
N TYR A 101 -21.20 14.55 6.34
CA TYR A 101 -20.21 14.09 7.28
C TYR A 101 -20.34 14.85 8.61
N ASN A 102 -20.11 14.18 9.73
CA ASN A 102 -19.98 14.81 11.04
C ASN A 102 -18.98 14.02 11.89
N TRP A 103 -18.00 14.71 12.46
CA TRP A 103 -17.08 14.18 13.45
C TRP A 103 -17.02 15.11 14.65
N THR A 104 -17.37 14.59 15.83
CA THR A 104 -17.30 15.32 17.09
C THR A 104 -16.44 14.57 18.10
N GLN A 105 -15.69 15.31 18.90
CA GLN A 105 -14.94 14.81 20.05
C GLN A 105 -15.25 15.68 21.25
N GLU A 106 -15.93 15.11 22.23
CA GLU A 106 -16.33 15.77 23.48
C GLU A 106 -15.58 15.14 24.66
N HIS A 107 -14.91 15.99 25.44
CA HIS A 107 -14.11 15.60 26.60
C HIS A 107 -14.49 16.46 27.81
N PRO A 108 -14.67 15.89 29.02
CA PRO A 108 -14.86 14.47 29.30
C PRO A 108 -16.31 14.04 29.02
N MET A 109 -16.50 12.96 28.25
CA MET A 109 -17.82 12.39 27.96
C MET A 109 -17.73 10.88 27.67
N HIS A 110 -18.72 10.12 28.14
CA HIS A 110 -18.88 8.74 27.69
C HIS A 110 -19.35 8.71 26.24
N PHE A 111 -18.69 7.89 25.42
CA PHE A 111 -18.92 7.87 23.97
C PHE A 111 -18.71 9.25 23.30
N GLY A 112 -17.73 10.00 23.80
CA GLY A 112 -17.48 11.39 23.41
C GLY A 112 -16.90 11.54 22.01
N SER A 113 -16.32 10.48 21.43
CA SER A 113 -15.88 10.47 20.02
C SER A 113 -16.97 9.87 19.15
N SER A 114 -17.58 10.69 18.29
CA SER A 114 -18.70 10.31 17.43
C SER A 114 -18.42 10.67 15.98
N ILE A 115 -18.49 9.69 15.08
CA ILE A 115 -18.40 9.91 13.62
C ILE A 115 -19.67 9.41 12.96
N VAL A 116 -20.21 10.22 12.05
CA VAL A 116 -21.32 9.86 11.18
C VAL A 116 -20.94 10.20 9.75
N LYS A 117 -20.85 9.19 8.89
CA LYS A 117 -20.89 9.36 7.44
C LYS A 117 -22.32 9.13 6.99
N TYR A 118 -22.94 10.10 6.34
CA TYR A 118 -24.31 9.96 5.87
C TYR A 118 -24.31 9.28 4.51
N ARG A 119 -25.43 8.62 4.18
CA ARG A 119 -25.62 7.90 2.91
C ARG A 119 -25.27 8.74 1.67
N PHE A 120 -25.52 10.05 1.72
CA PHE A 120 -25.22 10.97 0.63
C PHE A 120 -23.72 11.04 0.29
N LEU A 121 -22.82 10.86 1.26
CA LEU A 121 -21.38 10.82 1.00
C LEU A 121 -21.06 9.71 0.01
N ARG A 122 -21.58 8.51 0.26
CA ARG A 122 -21.35 7.33 -0.58
C ARG A 122 -22.18 7.35 -1.87
N ASP A 123 -23.48 7.59 -1.75
CA ASP A 123 -24.42 7.35 -2.84
C ASP A 123 -24.50 8.51 -3.84
N TRP A 124 -24.22 9.76 -3.43
CA TRP A 124 -24.30 10.94 -4.31
C TRP A 124 -22.93 11.51 -4.66
N PHE A 125 -22.01 11.52 -3.71
CA PHE A 125 -20.67 12.10 -3.88
C PHE A 125 -19.58 11.05 -4.12
N ASP A 126 -19.97 9.79 -4.35
CA ASP A 126 -19.04 8.68 -4.59
C ASP A 126 -17.88 8.64 -3.58
N ARG A 127 -18.23 8.85 -2.30
CA ARG A 127 -17.36 8.77 -1.12
C ARG A 127 -16.32 9.87 -0.98
N VAL A 128 -16.36 10.94 -1.78
CA VAL A 128 -15.44 12.08 -1.66
C VAL A 128 -16.18 13.41 -1.82
N VAL A 129 -15.99 14.32 -0.87
CA VAL A 129 -16.46 15.71 -0.96
C VAL A 129 -15.28 16.66 -0.84
N ILE A 130 -15.17 17.59 -1.79
CA ILE A 130 -14.12 18.60 -1.83
C ILE A 130 -14.76 19.99 -1.75
N SER A 131 -14.33 20.78 -0.77
CA SER A 131 -14.67 22.19 -0.65
C SER A 131 -13.41 23.01 -0.90
N SER A 132 -13.36 23.76 -2.01
CA SER A 132 -12.18 24.55 -2.39
C SER A 132 -12.48 26.05 -2.48
N SER A 133 -11.43 26.85 -2.25
CA SER A 133 -11.47 28.30 -2.38
C SER A 133 -10.12 28.82 -2.86
N SER A 134 -10.13 29.94 -3.58
CA SER A 134 -8.90 30.60 -4.01
C SER A 134 -9.04 32.12 -4.02
N LYS A 135 -7.94 32.82 -3.76
CA LYS A 135 -7.83 34.27 -3.85
C LYS A 135 -6.40 34.68 -4.20
N GLY A 136 -6.18 35.12 -5.44
CA GLY A 136 -4.85 35.43 -5.94
C GLY A 136 -3.97 34.17 -5.96
N GLN A 137 -2.77 34.26 -5.38
CA GLN A 137 -1.84 33.13 -5.24
C GLN A 137 -2.26 32.09 -4.18
N TYR A 138 -3.28 32.37 -3.35
CA TYR A 138 -3.66 31.48 -2.25
C TYR A 138 -4.77 30.53 -2.67
N HIS A 139 -4.51 29.24 -2.52
CA HIS A 139 -5.46 28.17 -2.80
C HIS A 139 -5.65 27.32 -1.54
N THR A 140 -6.87 26.86 -1.30
CA THR A 140 -7.15 25.93 -0.22
C THR A 140 -8.25 24.94 -0.62
N ALA A 141 -8.14 23.71 -0.14
CA ALA A 141 -9.14 22.67 -0.32
C ALA A 141 -9.29 21.85 0.97
N LEU A 142 -10.52 21.59 1.38
CA LEU A 142 -10.86 20.60 2.40
C LEU A 142 -11.54 19.42 1.71
N THR A 143 -10.87 18.28 1.77
CA THR A 143 -11.33 17.01 1.22
C THR A 143 -11.74 16.09 2.37
N ILE A 144 -12.91 15.48 2.24
CA ILE A 144 -13.45 14.47 3.16
C ILE A 144 -13.77 13.24 2.33
N GLY A 145 -13.24 12.08 2.69
CA GLY A 145 -13.55 10.88 1.94
C GLY A 145 -13.11 9.58 2.59
N GLU A 146 -13.51 8.47 1.96
CA GLU A 146 -13.20 7.10 2.40
C GLU A 146 -12.02 6.49 1.63
N ALA A 147 -11.52 7.16 0.59
CA ALA A 147 -10.52 6.65 -0.35
C ALA A 147 -9.73 7.79 -1.01
N ILE A 148 -8.98 8.55 -0.21
CA ILE A 148 -8.14 9.65 -0.71
C ILE A 148 -6.72 9.11 -0.96
N ARG A 149 -6.21 9.22 -2.19
CA ARG A 149 -4.78 8.98 -2.46
C ARG A 149 -3.98 10.11 -1.82
N THR A 150 -3.17 9.78 -0.80
CA THR A 150 -2.46 10.78 -0.01
C THR A 150 -1.04 10.31 0.31
N THR A 151 -0.06 11.13 -0.06
CA THR A 151 1.35 10.94 0.32
C THR A 151 1.89 12.23 0.91
N LEU A 152 2.38 12.18 2.16
CA LEU A 152 3.16 13.27 2.74
C LEU A 152 4.64 13.08 2.40
N THR A 153 5.18 11.91 2.70
CA THR A 153 6.50 11.45 2.26
C THR A 153 6.53 9.92 2.23
N PRO A 154 7.43 9.31 1.44
CA PRO A 154 7.59 7.85 1.40
C PRO A 154 7.92 7.24 2.77
N LEU A 155 8.68 7.93 3.63
CA LEU A 155 9.03 7.38 4.94
C LEU A 155 7.98 7.65 6.02
N THR A 156 7.05 8.61 5.89
CA THR A 156 6.12 8.94 6.98
C THR A 156 4.65 8.55 6.75
N PHE A 157 4.12 8.77 5.55
CA PHE A 157 2.72 8.54 5.24
C PHE A 157 2.49 8.49 3.73
N SER A 158 2.02 7.35 3.24
CA SER A 158 1.66 7.11 1.85
C SER A 158 0.56 6.06 1.81
N LYS A 159 -0.66 6.46 1.44
CA LYS A 159 -1.80 5.55 1.35
C LYS A 159 -2.55 5.75 0.03
N PRO A 160 -2.93 4.68 -0.69
CA PRO A 160 -3.84 4.77 -1.83
C PRO A 160 -5.27 5.09 -1.38
N LEU A 161 -5.69 4.61 -0.20
CA LEU A 161 -7.05 4.72 0.30
C LEU A 161 -7.09 5.33 1.71
N PHE A 162 -6.65 6.59 1.86
CA PHE A 162 -6.79 7.29 3.13
C PHE A 162 -8.27 7.63 3.40
N ASP A 163 -8.79 7.13 4.51
CA ASP A 163 -10.11 7.48 5.03
C ASP A 163 -9.97 8.57 6.11
N GLY A 164 -10.49 9.77 5.83
CA GLY A 164 -10.46 10.87 6.78
C GLY A 164 -10.67 12.25 6.15
N LEU A 165 -10.04 13.23 6.80
CA LEU A 165 -10.01 14.63 6.40
C LEU A 165 -8.61 14.98 5.90
N GLN A 166 -8.54 15.64 4.75
CA GLN A 166 -7.32 16.27 4.24
C GLN A 166 -7.61 17.75 3.97
N TRP A 167 -6.82 18.63 4.58
CA TRP A 167 -6.87 20.06 4.32
C TRP A 167 -5.56 20.51 3.70
N ASP A 168 -5.66 21.05 2.49
CA ASP A 168 -4.54 21.55 1.72
C ASP A 168 -4.60 23.07 1.61
N PHE A 169 -3.41 23.68 1.63
CA PHE A 169 -3.18 25.07 1.32
C PHE A 169 -1.95 25.19 0.42
N LEU A 170 -2.04 26.02 -0.61
CA LEU A 170 -0.95 26.30 -1.52
C LEU A 170 -0.83 27.80 -1.80
N SER A 171 0.41 28.25 -1.90
CA SER A 171 0.83 29.57 -2.38
C SER A 171 2.15 29.45 -3.15
N ASP A 172 2.58 30.54 -3.80
CA ASP A 172 3.82 30.58 -4.57
C ASP A 172 5.08 30.13 -3.78
N LYS A 173 5.10 30.31 -2.45
CA LYS A 173 6.26 29.96 -1.60
C LYS A 173 6.00 28.88 -0.56
N TYR A 174 4.74 28.62 -0.24
CA TYR A 174 4.35 27.76 0.88
C TYR A 174 3.29 26.77 0.44
N ALA A 175 3.49 25.50 0.81
CA ALA A 175 2.47 24.46 0.73
C ALA A 175 2.27 23.85 2.11
N PHE A 176 1.03 23.60 2.49
CA PHE A 176 0.67 22.93 3.73
C PHE A 176 -0.41 21.87 3.48
N THR A 177 -0.27 20.72 4.13
CA THR A 177 -1.27 19.66 4.16
C THR A 177 -1.45 19.21 5.61
N PHE A 178 -2.71 19.07 6.03
CA PHE A 178 -3.09 18.54 7.33
C PHE A 178 -4.03 17.35 7.14
N LEU A 179 -3.76 16.25 7.84
CA LEU A 179 -4.55 15.03 7.83
C LEU A 179 -5.15 14.78 9.21
N ALA A 180 -6.40 14.33 9.25
CA ALA A 180 -7.01 13.86 10.48
C ALA A 180 -7.97 12.70 10.23
N SER A 181 -7.92 11.67 11.07
CA SER A 181 -8.86 10.55 11.02
C SER A 181 -9.00 9.85 12.38
N ARG A 182 -10.10 9.13 12.59
CA ARG A 182 -10.22 8.13 13.67
C ARG A 182 -10.08 6.75 13.05
N VAL A 183 -8.84 6.25 13.06
CA VAL A 183 -8.40 5.12 12.24
C VAL A 183 -8.91 3.77 12.74
N ASP A 184 -9.31 3.67 14.01
CA ASP A 184 -9.86 2.45 14.60
C ASP A 184 -11.36 2.24 14.34
N ASN A 185 -12.06 3.29 13.87
CA ASN A 185 -13.40 3.20 13.32
C ASN A 185 -13.76 4.51 12.61
N PRO A 186 -13.56 4.63 11.29
CA PRO A 186 -13.80 5.88 10.56
C PRO A 186 -15.29 6.18 10.30
N GLY A 187 -16.23 5.46 10.93
CA GLY A 187 -17.67 5.74 10.82
C GLY A 187 -18.33 5.12 9.59
N ILE A 188 -18.18 3.80 9.45
CA ILE A 188 -18.70 3.01 8.33
C ILE A 188 -20.23 2.96 8.32
N LEU A 189 -20.81 3.13 7.13
CA LEU A 189 -22.23 2.91 6.88
C LEU A 189 -22.54 1.41 6.74
N PRO A 190 -23.38 0.81 7.62
CA PRO A 190 -23.88 -0.54 7.42
C PRO A 190 -24.67 -0.63 6.10
N SER A 191 -24.57 -1.76 5.40
CA SER A 191 -25.38 -2.03 4.22
C SER A 191 -26.88 -2.09 4.59
N GLY A 192 -27.65 -1.07 4.17
CA GLY A 192 -29.12 -1.08 4.25
C GLY A 192 -29.77 -0.49 5.51
N GLY A 193 -29.01 0.19 6.39
CA GLY A 193 -29.53 0.84 7.61
C GLY A 193 -29.54 2.38 7.59
N GLU A 194 -30.26 2.99 8.54
CA GLU A 194 -30.08 4.41 8.88
C GLU A 194 -28.65 4.65 9.41
N PRO A 195 -27.97 5.77 9.05
CA PRO A 195 -26.64 6.07 9.54
C PRO A 195 -26.65 6.22 11.07
N ALA A 196 -26.13 5.22 11.79
CA ALA A 196 -25.90 5.29 13.22
C ALA A 196 -24.53 5.91 13.50
N PRO A 197 -24.41 6.88 14.43
CA PRO A 197 -23.11 7.41 14.82
C PRO A 197 -22.22 6.33 15.42
N ALA A 198 -21.03 6.15 14.85
CA ALA A 198 -19.99 5.31 15.41
C ALA A 198 -19.38 6.03 16.61
N LYS A 199 -19.76 5.58 17.80
CA LYS A 199 -19.49 6.22 19.08
C LYS A 199 -18.52 5.40 19.92
N LEU A 200 -17.42 6.01 20.35
CA LEU A 200 -16.37 5.34 21.11
C LEU A 200 -15.91 6.19 22.30
N SER A 201 -15.51 5.51 23.38
CA SER A 201 -14.83 6.14 24.51
C SER A 201 -13.31 5.98 24.43
N THR A 202 -12.83 4.82 23.96
CA THR A 202 -11.43 4.54 23.66
C THR A 202 -11.29 4.41 22.15
N PHE A 203 -10.40 5.17 21.55
CA PHE A 203 -10.24 5.25 20.10
C PHE A 203 -8.82 5.64 19.70
N ALA A 204 -8.47 5.52 18.43
CA ALA A 204 -7.16 5.91 17.88
C ALA A 204 -7.35 7.05 16.87
N ASN A 205 -6.69 8.18 17.13
CA ASN A 205 -6.70 9.32 16.21
C ASN A 205 -5.38 9.40 15.46
N LEU A 206 -5.47 9.59 14.14
CA LEU A 206 -4.39 10.02 13.28
C LEU A 206 -4.39 11.55 13.16
N LEU A 207 -3.21 12.15 13.30
CA LEU A 207 -2.92 13.52 12.91
C LEU A 207 -1.68 13.52 12.02
N GLY A 208 -1.80 14.10 10.83
CA GLY A 208 -0.70 14.27 9.88
C GLY A 208 -0.52 15.74 9.53
N PHE A 209 0.73 16.15 9.31
CA PHE A 209 1.08 17.50 8.91
C PHE A 209 2.27 17.46 7.97
N ARG A 210 2.20 18.23 6.88
CA ARG A 210 3.34 18.54 6.02
C ARG A 210 3.34 20.03 5.69
N GLY A 211 4.49 20.67 5.85
CA GLY A 211 4.73 22.05 5.41
C GLY A 211 5.97 22.10 4.54
N VAL A 212 5.87 22.73 3.37
CA VAL A 212 6.99 22.91 2.44
C VAL A 212 7.18 24.40 2.16
N VAL A 213 8.42 24.85 2.26
CA VAL A 213 8.84 26.21 1.94
C VAL A 213 9.81 26.19 0.77
N GLN A 214 9.51 26.98 -0.25
CA GLN A 214 10.45 27.23 -1.33
C GLN A 214 11.48 28.29 -0.91
N VAL A 215 12.76 27.96 -1.03
CA VAL A 215 13.90 28.84 -0.70
C VAL A 215 14.66 29.17 -1.99
N GLY A 216 14.45 30.39 -2.50
CA GLY A 216 14.94 30.76 -3.83
C GLY A 216 14.18 30.04 -4.95
N ASP A 217 14.81 29.86 -6.10
CA ASP A 217 14.16 29.26 -7.28
C ASP A 217 14.50 27.78 -7.48
N PHE A 218 15.40 27.24 -6.65
CA PHE A 218 16.02 25.92 -6.86
C PHE A 218 15.91 24.96 -5.67
N ALA A 219 15.46 25.41 -4.48
CA ALA A 219 15.42 24.57 -3.29
C ALA A 219 14.06 24.59 -2.58
N LYS A 220 13.67 23.45 -2.03
CA LYS A 220 12.49 23.28 -1.17
C LYS A 220 12.90 22.57 0.12
N VAL A 221 12.41 23.08 1.25
CA VAL A 221 12.59 22.48 2.57
C VAL A 221 11.24 22.09 3.12
N GLY A 222 11.10 20.83 3.53
CA GLY A 222 9.87 20.29 4.09
C GLY A 222 10.03 19.87 5.55
N LEU A 223 8.96 20.05 6.32
CA LEU A 223 8.76 19.46 7.65
C LEU A 223 7.54 18.56 7.57
N THR A 224 7.64 17.35 8.13
CA THR A 224 6.54 16.40 8.19
C THR A 224 6.39 15.84 9.61
N TYR A 225 5.15 15.65 10.05
CA TYR A 225 4.82 15.08 11.35
C TYR A 225 3.59 14.18 11.20
N VAL A 226 3.66 12.95 11.70
CA VAL A 226 2.56 11.99 11.67
C VAL A 226 2.47 11.32 13.03
N ASN A 227 1.27 11.25 13.60
CA ASN A 227 1.02 10.61 14.89
C ASN A 227 -0.28 9.83 14.83
N VAL A 228 -0.23 8.56 15.24
CA VAL A 228 -1.42 7.83 15.67
C VAL A 228 -1.30 7.57 17.16
N SER A 229 -2.32 7.96 17.92
CA SER A 229 -2.34 7.80 19.37
C SER A 229 -3.68 7.33 19.91
N LEU A 230 -3.63 6.46 20.91
CA LEU A 230 -4.81 6.02 21.65
C LEU A 230 -5.30 7.13 22.55
N GLN A 231 -6.57 7.49 22.43
CA GLN A 231 -7.21 8.54 23.20
C GLN A 231 -8.42 8.00 23.97
N ASN A 232 -8.77 8.72 25.03
CA ASN A 232 -9.89 8.39 25.90
C ASN A 232 -10.79 9.62 26.10
N SER A 233 -12.05 9.55 25.66
CA SER A 233 -13.01 10.65 25.84
C SER A 233 -13.47 10.81 27.28
N LEU A 234 -13.26 9.82 28.15
CA LEU A 234 -13.68 9.90 29.56
C LEU A 234 -12.79 10.83 30.38
N VAL A 235 -11.59 11.14 29.91
CA VAL A 235 -10.66 12.05 30.57
C VAL A 235 -10.66 13.42 29.87
N PRO A 236 -10.40 14.50 30.63
CA PRO A 236 -10.16 15.82 30.06
C PRO A 236 -9.09 15.80 28.96
N ILE A 237 -9.28 16.62 27.92
CA ILE A 237 -8.39 16.61 26.74
C ILE A 237 -6.94 16.97 27.08
N ASP A 238 -6.70 17.80 28.09
CA ASP A 238 -5.35 18.15 28.59
C ASP A 238 -4.62 16.95 29.22
N ARG A 239 -5.37 15.91 29.62
CA ARG A 239 -4.84 14.63 30.10
C ARG A 239 -4.79 13.56 29.02
N SER A 240 -5.41 13.80 27.87
CA SER A 240 -5.31 12.97 26.66
C SER A 240 -4.04 13.37 25.89
N SER A 241 -2.98 12.57 26.02
CA SER A 241 -1.68 12.88 25.44
C SER A 241 -1.56 12.38 23.99
N LEU A 242 -0.84 13.10 23.12
CA LEU A 242 -0.42 12.59 21.79
C LEU A 242 0.55 11.40 21.88
N ARG A 243 1.07 11.11 23.09
CA ARG A 243 1.82 9.88 23.39
C ARG A 243 0.88 8.70 23.73
N GLY A 244 -0.41 8.91 23.55
CA GLY A 244 -1.51 8.02 23.85
C GLY A 244 -1.81 7.90 25.35
N THR A 245 -2.93 7.26 25.65
CA THR A 245 -3.43 6.90 27.00
C THR A 245 -4.10 5.54 26.95
N LEU A 246 -3.83 4.66 27.92
CA LEU A 246 -4.53 3.38 28.01
C LEU A 246 -5.88 3.56 28.71
N SER A 247 -6.91 2.95 28.14
CA SER A 247 -8.27 2.97 28.68
C SER A 247 -9.06 1.74 28.22
N GLY A 248 -10.28 1.59 28.72
CA GLY A 248 -11.11 0.42 28.40
C GLY A 248 -10.45 -0.87 28.87
N ASN A 249 -10.54 -1.94 28.07
CA ASN A 249 -9.99 -3.25 28.46
C ASN A 249 -8.47 -3.25 28.55
N LEU A 250 -7.78 -2.39 27.78
CA LEU A 250 -6.32 -2.24 27.83
C LEU A 250 -5.81 -1.74 29.20
N ASN A 251 -6.67 -1.12 30.02
CA ASN A 251 -6.33 -0.68 31.37
C ASN A 251 -7.23 -1.29 32.46
N ALA A 252 -8.08 -2.26 32.16
CA ALA A 252 -9.04 -2.80 33.13
C ALA A 252 -8.42 -3.76 34.16
N GLY A 253 -7.21 -4.25 33.90
CA GLY A 253 -6.49 -5.21 34.73
C GLY A 253 -5.22 -4.66 35.38
N ASN A 254 -4.45 -5.56 35.98
CA ASN A 254 -3.10 -5.31 36.50
C ASN A 254 -2.15 -6.34 35.90
N VAL A 255 -0.88 -5.98 35.79
CA VAL A 255 0.19 -6.92 35.40
C VAL A 255 0.45 -7.88 36.55
N ARG A 256 0.08 -9.15 36.34
CA ARG A 256 0.24 -10.27 37.28
C ARG A 256 1.41 -11.15 36.89
N THR A 257 1.65 -11.30 35.59
CA THR A 257 2.74 -12.12 35.06
C THR A 257 3.46 -11.35 33.97
N LEU A 258 4.79 -11.32 34.03
CA LEU A 258 5.65 -10.75 33.00
C LEU A 258 6.50 -11.87 32.39
N LEU A 259 6.52 -11.96 31.07
CA LEU A 259 7.29 -12.95 30.33
C LEU A 259 8.34 -12.23 29.51
N VAL A 260 9.60 -12.64 29.63
CA VAL A 260 10.71 -12.11 28.83
C VAL A 260 11.35 -13.25 28.07
N ARG A 261 11.32 -13.16 26.74
CA ARG A 261 11.85 -14.15 25.82
C ARG A 261 13.19 -13.69 25.28
N LEU A 262 14.17 -14.58 25.33
CA LEU A 262 15.50 -14.42 24.75
C LEU A 262 15.67 -15.47 23.66
N SER A 263 16.01 -15.04 22.45
CA SER A 263 16.36 -15.90 21.33
C SER A 263 17.62 -15.41 20.63
N ASP A 264 18.11 -16.22 19.71
CA ASP A 264 19.07 -15.82 18.68
C ASP A 264 18.41 -14.84 17.69
N ASP A 265 19.10 -13.78 17.26
CA ASP A 265 18.61 -12.87 16.20
C ASP A 265 18.97 -13.39 14.80
N SER A 266 20.02 -14.23 14.69
CA SER A 266 20.47 -14.91 13.46
C SER A 266 20.51 -16.44 13.65
N PRO A 267 19.35 -17.09 13.88
CA PRO A 267 19.31 -18.50 14.28
C PRO A 267 19.88 -19.48 13.23
N GLU A 268 20.04 -19.07 11.98
CA GLU A 268 20.37 -19.96 10.86
C GLU A 268 21.80 -20.50 10.91
N ASP A 269 22.69 -19.85 11.67
CA ASP A 269 24.05 -20.34 11.88
C ASP A 269 24.17 -21.37 13.01
N GLY A 270 23.12 -21.53 13.82
CA GLY A 270 23.03 -22.48 14.92
C GLY A 270 23.98 -22.22 16.11
N GLU A 271 24.71 -21.10 16.14
CA GLU A 271 25.75 -20.83 17.14
C GLU A 271 25.85 -19.35 17.53
N GLY A 272 25.85 -19.09 18.84
CA GLY A 272 26.19 -17.76 19.37
C GLY A 272 24.99 -16.83 19.52
N GLY A 273 23.84 -17.35 19.91
CA GLY A 273 22.68 -16.53 20.29
C GLY A 273 22.74 -15.96 21.70
N ALA A 274 21.60 -15.47 22.21
CA ALA A 274 21.49 -14.75 23.48
C ALA A 274 22.11 -15.48 24.68
N LEU A 275 23.10 -14.83 25.31
CA LEU A 275 23.74 -15.29 26.54
C LEU A 275 23.42 -14.38 27.72
N LEU A 276 22.72 -14.92 28.73
CA LEU A 276 22.29 -14.17 29.92
C LEU A 276 23.25 -14.34 31.10
N PHE A 277 23.86 -13.24 31.53
CA PHE A 277 24.77 -13.18 32.69
C PHE A 277 24.06 -12.84 33.99
N ARG A 278 23.12 -11.90 33.93
CA ARG A 278 22.42 -11.39 35.12
C ARG A 278 21.10 -10.78 34.73
N GLU A 279 20.11 -10.88 35.61
CA GLU A 279 18.85 -10.16 35.50
C GLU A 279 18.57 -9.38 36.80
N ARG A 280 17.78 -8.32 36.66
CA ARG A 280 17.24 -7.51 37.74
C ARG A 280 15.86 -7.01 37.33
N ILE A 281 14.96 -6.93 38.29
CA ILE A 281 13.63 -6.34 38.10
C ILE A 281 13.47 -5.20 39.10
N PHE A 282 12.94 -4.08 38.63
CA PHE A 282 12.64 -2.92 39.44
C PHE A 282 11.15 -2.63 39.37
N ILE A 283 10.54 -2.38 40.53
CA ILE A 283 9.14 -1.99 40.67
C ILE A 283 9.14 -0.59 41.28
N ASP A 284 8.53 0.36 40.58
CA ASP A 284 8.50 1.78 40.99
C ASP A 284 9.88 2.39 41.32
N GLY A 285 10.96 1.78 40.80
CA GLY A 285 12.36 2.19 40.98
C GLY A 285 13.13 1.45 42.08
N VAL A 286 12.50 0.50 42.79
CA VAL A 286 13.12 -0.33 43.84
C VAL A 286 13.45 -1.72 43.26
N GLU A 287 14.63 -2.28 43.56
CA GLU A 287 15.05 -3.61 43.07
C GLU A 287 14.36 -4.73 43.88
N HIS A 288 13.75 -5.70 43.20
CA HIS A 288 13.06 -6.85 43.82
C HIS A 288 13.73 -8.19 43.47
N PRO A 289 14.81 -8.58 44.18
CA PRO A 289 15.54 -9.81 43.90
C PRO A 289 14.74 -11.08 44.19
N GLU A 290 13.71 -11.02 45.04
CA GLU A 290 12.84 -12.15 45.36
C GLU A 290 12.03 -12.63 44.16
N ILE A 291 11.56 -11.72 43.30
CA ILE A 291 10.83 -12.04 42.07
C ILE A 291 11.77 -12.76 41.09
N VAL A 292 13.01 -12.28 40.96
CA VAL A 292 14.04 -12.92 40.12
C VAL A 292 14.40 -14.32 40.63
N ARG A 293 14.47 -14.51 41.95
CA ARG A 293 14.81 -15.78 42.58
C ARG A 293 13.73 -16.85 42.38
N ASN A 294 12.46 -16.46 42.37
CA ASN A 294 11.32 -17.36 42.23
C ASN A 294 10.85 -17.56 40.78
N ARG A 295 11.43 -16.81 39.82
CA ARG A 295 11.06 -16.91 38.40
C ARG A 295 11.10 -18.35 37.88
N LEU A 296 10.21 -18.65 36.95
CA LEU A 296 10.27 -19.87 36.16
C LEU A 296 11.12 -19.61 34.90
N VAL A 297 11.96 -20.58 34.54
CA VAL A 297 12.76 -20.55 33.31
C VAL A 297 12.34 -21.73 32.46
N GLU A 298 11.85 -21.44 31.26
CA GLU A 298 11.46 -22.43 30.26
C GLU A 298 12.39 -22.38 29.05
N GLY A 299 12.75 -23.54 28.51
CA GLY A 299 13.62 -23.64 27.34
C GLY A 299 15.08 -23.27 27.59
N GLY A 300 15.82 -23.12 26.49
CA GLY A 300 17.26 -22.84 26.44
C GLY A 300 18.15 -23.93 27.01
N THR A 301 19.46 -23.65 26.98
CA THR A 301 20.48 -24.54 27.53
C THR A 301 21.29 -23.83 28.60
N ARG A 302 21.87 -24.59 29.54
CA ARG A 302 22.78 -24.06 30.54
C ARG A 302 24.21 -24.39 30.17
N ARG A 303 24.99 -23.38 29.78
CA ARG A 303 26.42 -23.52 29.48
C ARG A 303 27.25 -22.79 30.51
N ARG A 304 28.13 -23.51 31.22
CA ARG A 304 28.99 -22.97 32.30
C ARG A 304 28.23 -22.20 33.39
N GLY A 305 26.96 -22.56 33.64
CA GLY A 305 26.10 -21.92 34.64
C GLY A 305 25.30 -20.72 34.14
N LEU A 306 25.53 -20.26 32.90
CA LEU A 306 24.77 -19.20 32.24
C LEU A 306 23.61 -19.78 31.42
N LEU A 307 22.57 -18.99 31.19
CA LEU A 307 21.45 -19.35 30.32
C LEU A 307 21.75 -18.88 28.90
N GLU A 308 21.63 -19.78 27.93
CA GLU A 308 21.95 -19.56 26.53
C GLU A 308 20.77 -20.00 25.65
N ALA A 309 20.36 -19.12 24.73
CA ALA A 309 19.41 -19.38 23.66
C ALA A 309 20.15 -19.21 22.32
N SER A 310 20.45 -20.31 21.65
CA SER A 310 21.25 -20.33 20.41
C SER A 310 20.56 -21.18 19.35
N GLY A 311 20.64 -20.75 18.09
CA GLY A 311 19.86 -21.32 16.99
C GLY A 311 18.36 -21.20 17.28
N ASP A 312 17.61 -22.26 16.99
CA ASP A 312 16.15 -22.30 17.24
C ASP A 312 15.77 -22.38 18.73
N ASN A 313 16.75 -22.46 19.65
CA ASN A 313 16.44 -22.52 21.07
C ASN A 313 16.03 -21.15 21.62
N VAL A 314 15.02 -21.17 22.49
CA VAL A 314 14.48 -19.97 23.14
C VAL A 314 14.50 -20.14 24.65
N VAL A 315 14.91 -19.10 25.38
CA VAL A 315 14.77 -19.01 26.85
C VAL A 315 13.61 -18.08 27.17
N THR A 316 12.64 -18.55 27.95
CA THR A 316 11.55 -17.71 28.47
C THR A 316 11.68 -17.58 29.98
N LEU A 317 11.81 -16.34 30.45
CA LEU A 317 11.85 -15.96 31.86
C LEU A 317 10.45 -15.51 32.26
N ILE A 318 9.82 -16.21 33.20
CA ILE A 318 8.45 -15.96 33.65
C ILE A 318 8.50 -15.45 35.09
N TYR A 319 8.08 -14.21 35.29
CA TYR A 319 8.02 -13.53 36.58
C TYR A 319 6.57 -13.47 37.06
N ASP A 320 6.27 -14.07 38.22
CA ASP A 320 4.96 -14.03 38.86
C ASP A 320 4.87 -12.83 39.82
N ILE A 321 4.47 -11.69 39.28
CA ILE A 321 4.38 -10.43 40.02
C ILE A 321 3.30 -10.49 41.11
N GLU A 322 2.19 -11.19 40.87
CA GLU A 322 1.08 -11.29 41.82
C GLU A 322 1.47 -12.05 43.10
N HIS A 323 2.21 -13.16 42.97
CA HIS A 323 2.56 -14.01 44.11
C HIS A 323 3.93 -13.70 44.72
N ASP A 324 4.91 -13.24 43.93
CA ASP A 324 6.28 -13.05 44.40
C ASP A 324 6.56 -11.65 44.95
N PHE A 325 5.80 -10.63 44.55
CA PHE A 325 6.00 -9.27 45.04
C PHE A 325 5.81 -9.18 46.55
N LYS A 326 6.82 -8.65 47.25
CA LYS A 326 6.77 -8.39 48.69
C LYS A 326 7.26 -6.98 48.97
N ALA A 327 6.36 -6.14 49.48
CA ALA A 327 6.71 -4.77 49.86
C ALA A 327 7.84 -4.75 50.89
N GLY A 328 8.96 -4.13 50.51
CA GLY A 328 10.10 -3.84 51.35
C GLY A 328 9.98 -2.49 52.09
N VAL A 329 11.05 -2.10 52.76
CA VAL A 329 11.09 -0.83 53.54
C VAL A 329 11.22 0.40 52.63
N GLU A 330 11.81 0.22 51.44
CA GLU A 330 12.01 1.30 50.45
C GLU A 330 10.77 1.51 49.56
N ASP A 331 9.85 0.54 49.55
CA ASP A 331 8.62 0.60 48.77
C ASP A 331 7.62 1.59 49.35
N LYS A 332 6.95 2.30 48.43
CA LYS A 332 5.83 3.20 48.77
C LYS A 332 4.46 2.55 48.55
N ILE A 333 4.46 1.28 48.13
CA ILE A 333 3.28 0.49 47.79
C ILE A 333 3.24 -0.77 48.65
N THR A 334 2.04 -1.31 48.88
CA THR A 334 1.87 -2.49 49.73
C THR A 334 1.36 -3.72 48.99
N ASP A 335 0.69 -3.51 47.85
CA ASP A 335 0.11 -4.56 47.01
C ASP A 335 0.56 -4.36 45.55
N PHE A 336 0.76 -5.45 44.80
CA PHE A 336 1.15 -5.40 43.39
C PHE A 336 0.15 -4.60 42.52
N ARG A 337 -1.10 -4.48 42.94
CA ARG A 337 -2.14 -3.69 42.29
C ARG A 337 -1.83 -2.19 42.33
N GLU A 338 -0.92 -1.74 43.17
CA GLU A 338 -0.52 -0.32 43.27
C GLU A 338 0.68 0.02 42.37
N ILE A 339 1.30 -0.97 41.73
CA ILE A 339 2.49 -0.80 40.88
C ILE A 339 2.23 0.19 39.74
N ARG A 340 3.13 1.17 39.57
CA ARG A 340 3.03 2.15 38.49
C ARG A 340 3.93 1.82 37.30
N LYS A 341 5.06 1.17 37.54
CA LYS A 341 6.01 0.75 36.51
C LYS A 341 6.77 -0.51 36.90
N ILE A 342 7.11 -1.31 35.89
CA ILE A 342 8.03 -2.44 36.01
C ILE A 342 9.15 -2.22 34.98
N GLU A 343 10.39 -2.25 35.44
CA GLU A 343 11.59 -2.16 34.61
C GLU A 343 12.40 -3.44 34.75
N VAL A 344 12.83 -4.01 33.62
CA VAL A 344 13.68 -5.20 33.58
C VAL A 344 15.05 -4.79 33.06
N ALA A 345 16.10 -5.27 33.72
CA ALA A 345 17.47 -5.02 33.35
C ALA A 345 18.23 -6.35 33.22
N LEU A 346 18.69 -6.65 32.01
CA LEU A 346 19.38 -7.88 31.65
C LEU A 346 20.82 -7.56 31.25
N VAL A 347 21.78 -8.32 31.76
CA VAL A 347 23.15 -8.31 31.25
C VAL A 347 23.26 -9.41 30.22
N LEU A 348 23.26 -9.03 28.95
CA LEU A 348 23.27 -9.92 27.80
C LEU A 348 24.58 -9.76 27.03
N ALA A 349 24.99 -10.81 26.32
CA ALA A 349 25.98 -10.74 25.25
C ALA A 349 25.53 -11.64 24.09
N ASN A 350 26.34 -11.63 23.04
CA ASN A 350 26.15 -12.31 21.77
C ASN A 350 24.99 -11.75 20.93
N ASP A 351 24.50 -12.51 19.94
CA ASP A 351 23.43 -12.13 19.03
C ASP A 351 22.04 -12.33 19.67
N TYR A 352 21.70 -11.45 20.60
CA TYR A 352 20.46 -11.56 21.37
C TYR A 352 19.28 -10.86 20.69
N ARG A 353 18.11 -11.48 20.77
CA ARG A 353 16.81 -10.87 20.50
C ARG A 353 15.95 -10.98 21.76
N VAL A 354 15.44 -9.84 22.25
CA VAL A 354 14.66 -9.74 23.50
C VAL A 354 13.25 -9.29 23.19
N GLU A 355 12.28 -10.11 23.60
CA GLU A 355 10.86 -9.80 23.49
C GLU A 355 10.19 -9.88 24.86
N VAL A 356 9.12 -9.11 25.05
CA VAL A 356 8.35 -9.08 26.29
C VAL A 356 6.87 -9.34 26.05
N SER A 357 6.22 -9.98 27.01
CA SER A 357 4.77 -10.16 27.08
C SER A 357 4.25 -10.07 28.52
N SER A 358 2.92 -10.01 28.68
CA SER A 358 2.26 -10.12 29.97
C SER A 358 0.83 -10.67 29.83
N ASN A 359 0.18 -10.93 30.96
CA ASN A 359 -1.25 -11.27 31.01
C ASN A 359 -2.20 -10.15 30.50
N MET A 360 -1.68 -8.97 30.13
CA MET A 360 -2.41 -7.86 29.51
C MET A 360 -2.11 -7.70 28.02
N GLN A 361 -1.18 -8.50 27.47
CA GLN A 361 -0.71 -8.45 26.08
C GLN A 361 -0.93 -9.81 25.44
N THR A 362 -2.17 -10.07 25.00
CA THR A 362 -2.61 -11.39 24.59
C THR A 362 -3.28 -11.40 23.22
N ASN A 363 -3.41 -12.59 22.64
CA ASN A 363 -4.25 -12.82 21.47
C ASN A 363 -5.73 -13.04 21.86
N ALA A 364 -6.59 -13.33 20.88
CA ALA A 364 -8.01 -13.62 21.12
C ALA A 364 -8.26 -14.85 22.04
N ALA A 365 -7.34 -15.81 22.08
CA ALA A 365 -7.40 -16.98 22.96
C ALA A 365 -6.92 -16.67 24.39
N GLY A 366 -6.34 -15.49 24.64
CA GLY A 366 -5.76 -15.10 25.92
C GLY A 366 -4.32 -15.58 26.11
N GLU A 367 -3.67 -16.06 25.05
CA GLU A 367 -2.28 -16.49 25.08
C GLU A 367 -1.35 -15.26 24.99
N PRO A 368 -0.19 -15.25 25.69
CA PRO A 368 0.74 -14.12 25.66
C PRO A 368 1.36 -13.92 24.26
N VAL A 369 1.27 -12.71 23.73
CA VAL A 369 1.92 -12.31 22.47
C VAL A 369 3.20 -11.55 22.80
N TYR A 370 4.31 -11.87 22.15
CA TYR A 370 5.62 -11.28 22.43
C TYR A 370 5.88 -10.10 21.49
N LEU A 371 6.34 -8.97 22.05
CA LEU A 371 6.74 -7.80 21.29
C LEU A 371 8.22 -7.50 21.52
N LEU A 372 8.94 -7.18 20.45
CA LEU A 372 10.36 -6.85 20.48
C LEU A 372 10.62 -5.60 21.34
N VAL A 373 11.63 -5.67 22.21
CA VAL A 373 12.08 -4.53 23.04
C VAL A 373 13.56 -4.20 22.86
N ALA A 374 14.38 -5.18 22.48
CA ALA A 374 15.80 -4.96 22.21
C ALA A 374 16.35 -6.09 21.35
N ARG A 375 17.41 -5.78 20.60
CA ARG A 375 18.24 -6.76 19.90
C ARG A 375 19.70 -6.34 19.87
N ALA A 376 20.58 -7.27 19.58
CA ALA A 376 22.00 -7.01 19.38
C ALA A 376 22.25 -6.34 18.03
N PRO A 377 23.25 -5.45 17.92
CA PRO A 377 23.76 -5.00 16.63
C PRO A 377 24.74 -6.02 16.06
N GLY A 378 24.42 -6.60 14.90
CA GLY A 378 25.23 -7.60 14.21
C GLY A 378 25.26 -8.96 14.91
N ASN A 379 25.90 -9.94 14.27
CA ASN A 379 25.90 -11.33 14.73
C ASN A 379 27.17 -11.66 15.56
N VAL A 380 27.20 -11.20 16.81
CA VAL A 380 28.34 -11.38 17.73
C VAL A 380 28.24 -12.71 18.47
N LYS A 381 29.35 -13.49 18.54
CA LYS A 381 29.33 -14.85 19.11
C LYS A 381 30.30 -15.10 20.26
N ASP A 382 31.22 -14.16 20.50
CA ASP A 382 32.36 -14.33 21.39
C ASP A 382 32.20 -13.68 22.78
N GLY A 383 31.02 -13.10 23.05
CA GLY A 383 30.69 -12.40 24.29
C GLY A 383 31.29 -10.99 24.40
N SER A 384 31.94 -10.48 23.34
CA SER A 384 32.62 -9.18 23.37
C SER A 384 31.69 -7.98 23.50
N ASN A 385 30.42 -8.13 23.11
CA ASN A 385 29.39 -7.09 23.15
C ASN A 385 28.57 -7.08 24.45
N GLN A 386 29.09 -7.64 25.55
CA GLN A 386 28.37 -7.69 26.83
C GLN A 386 27.85 -6.30 27.24
N THR A 387 26.52 -6.19 27.40
CA THR A 387 25.84 -4.93 27.65
C THR A 387 24.67 -5.08 28.60
N LEU A 388 24.28 -3.96 29.23
CA LEU A 388 23.08 -3.87 30.05
C LEU A 388 21.90 -3.45 29.16
N VAL A 389 21.00 -4.39 28.89
CA VAL A 389 19.71 -4.15 28.23
C VAL A 389 18.66 -3.84 29.28
N GLN A 390 18.25 -2.58 29.36
CA GLN A 390 17.22 -2.13 30.30
C GLN A 390 16.01 -1.59 29.55
N PHE A 391 14.82 -2.10 29.86
CA PHE A 391 13.56 -1.65 29.28
C PHE A 391 12.45 -1.60 30.32
N GLN A 392 11.49 -0.70 30.10
CA GLN A 392 10.28 -0.59 30.91
C GLN A 392 9.11 -1.26 30.20
N TYR A 393 8.39 -2.15 30.89
CA TYR A 393 7.22 -2.81 30.32
C TYR A 393 6.03 -1.85 30.12
N GLY A 394 5.29 -2.04 29.04
CA GLY A 394 4.04 -1.33 28.77
C GLY A 394 3.39 -1.77 27.46
N LEU A 395 2.10 -1.45 27.30
CA LEU A 395 1.35 -1.67 26.06
C LEU A 395 1.56 -0.49 25.10
N PRO A 396 1.64 -0.72 23.76
CA PRO A 396 1.73 0.34 22.76
C PRO A 396 0.57 1.35 22.87
N THR A 397 0.88 2.64 22.88
CA THR A 397 -0.13 3.72 23.00
C THR A 397 -0.05 4.79 21.93
N ALA A 398 1.11 4.98 21.30
CA ALA A 398 1.22 5.86 20.14
C ALA A 398 2.44 5.53 19.29
N ASN A 399 2.36 5.84 18.01
CA ASN A 399 3.50 5.87 17.11
C ASN A 399 3.59 7.27 16.45
N GLU A 400 4.76 7.90 16.56
CA GLU A 400 5.04 9.26 16.12
C GLU A 400 6.23 9.29 15.16
N LEU A 401 6.09 10.01 14.04
CA LEU A 401 7.12 10.23 13.04
C LEU A 401 7.31 11.73 12.86
N GLY A 402 8.54 12.20 13.02
CA GLY A 402 8.94 13.58 12.72
C GLY A 402 10.04 13.58 11.68
N GLY A 403 9.82 14.26 10.56
CA GLY A 403 10.71 14.23 9.41
C GLY A 403 11.06 15.59 8.83
N VAL A 404 12.23 15.67 8.21
CA VAL A 404 12.69 16.83 7.43
C VAL A 404 13.05 16.39 6.02
N THR A 405 12.71 17.19 5.02
CA THR A 405 13.10 16.96 3.63
C THR A 405 13.84 18.15 3.05
N LEU A 406 14.81 17.87 2.17
CA LEU A 406 15.49 18.87 1.36
C LEU A 406 15.49 18.41 -0.09
N GLU A 407 14.96 19.25 -0.97
CA GLU A 407 14.98 19.05 -2.41
C GLU A 407 15.72 20.22 -3.06
N VAL A 408 16.68 19.92 -3.92
CA VAL A 408 17.34 20.88 -4.81
C VAL A 408 17.11 20.39 -6.23
N SER A 409 16.56 21.25 -7.07
CA SER A 409 16.24 20.91 -8.46
C SER A 409 16.99 21.83 -9.42
N ASP A 410 17.68 21.22 -10.37
CA ASP A 410 18.40 21.85 -11.48
C ASP A 410 19.28 23.06 -11.08
N PHE A 411 20.02 22.94 -9.97
CA PHE A 411 20.99 23.96 -9.59
C PHE A 411 22.27 23.75 -10.42
N LYS A 412 22.31 24.32 -11.63
CA LYS A 412 23.40 24.12 -12.60
C LYS A 412 23.58 22.63 -12.96
N GLY A 413 22.48 21.93 -13.23
CA GLY A 413 22.47 20.50 -13.50
C GLY A 413 22.65 19.60 -12.28
N PHE A 414 22.76 20.17 -11.06
CA PHE A 414 22.76 19.41 -9.81
C PHE A 414 21.32 19.22 -9.31
N ASN A 415 20.99 18.00 -8.91
CA ASN A 415 19.77 17.67 -8.20
C ASN A 415 20.11 16.96 -6.90
N PHE A 416 19.34 17.21 -5.85
CA PHE A 416 19.44 16.53 -4.58
C PHE A 416 18.05 16.29 -4.01
N LYS A 417 17.81 15.12 -3.44
CA LYS A 417 16.63 14.83 -2.65
C LYS A 417 17.06 14.08 -1.40
N GLY A 418 16.66 14.54 -0.24
CA GLY A 418 16.94 13.86 1.01
C GLY A 418 15.78 13.95 1.98
N GLU A 419 15.65 12.91 2.78
CA GLU A 419 14.67 12.80 3.85
C GLU A 419 15.31 12.15 5.07
N TYR A 420 15.04 12.71 6.25
CA TYR A 420 15.46 12.14 7.54
C TYR A 420 14.26 12.15 8.48
N VAL A 421 13.95 10.98 9.05
CA VAL A 421 12.79 10.75 9.92
C VAL A 421 13.24 10.14 11.23
N VAL A 422 12.71 10.66 12.34
CA VAL A 422 12.80 10.06 13.66
C VAL A 422 11.46 9.42 13.99
N ASN A 423 11.50 8.13 14.29
CA ASN A 423 10.36 7.37 14.78
C ASN A 423 10.41 7.24 16.30
N SER A 424 9.34 7.62 16.99
CA SER A 424 9.17 7.47 18.44
C SER A 424 7.94 6.63 18.72
N ARG A 425 8.15 5.44 19.27
CA ARG A 425 7.08 4.50 19.64
C ARG A 425 6.87 4.55 21.14
N PHE A 426 5.66 4.87 21.57
CA PHE A 426 5.31 5.09 22.97
C PHE A 426 4.52 3.90 23.52
N ARG A 427 4.82 3.56 24.77
CA ARG A 427 4.11 2.55 25.55
C ARG A 427 3.78 3.06 26.94
N ARG A 428 2.69 2.56 27.51
CA ARG A 428 2.30 2.86 28.89
C ARG A 428 2.07 1.61 29.71
N PHE A 429 2.35 1.70 31.01
CA PHE A 429 2.10 0.60 31.93
C PHE A 429 0.60 0.46 32.23
N PRO A 430 -0.02 -0.71 32.02
CA PRO A 430 -1.43 -0.93 32.31
C PRO A 430 -1.68 -1.17 33.81
N ASN A 431 -2.54 -0.36 34.42
CA ASN A 431 -3.04 -0.55 35.78
C ASN A 431 -4.39 0.15 35.97
N ARG A 432 -5.40 -0.62 36.36
CA ARG A 432 -6.78 -0.13 36.56
C ARG A 432 -6.94 0.97 37.60
N ASN A 433 -6.03 1.07 38.57
CA ASN A 433 -6.06 2.11 39.60
C ASN A 433 -5.61 3.48 39.06
N PHE A 434 -5.01 3.53 37.85
CA PHE A 434 -4.48 4.74 37.24
C PHE A 434 -5.07 4.96 35.84
N GLU A 435 -6.09 5.81 35.76
CA GLU A 435 -6.67 6.26 34.48
C GLU A 435 -5.87 7.42 33.84
N THR A 436 -5.04 8.10 34.63
CA THR A 436 -4.19 9.22 34.18
C THR A 436 -2.81 9.09 34.80
N ASN A 437 -1.80 9.75 34.22
CA ASN A 437 -0.40 9.71 34.68
C ASN A 437 0.19 8.28 34.76
N GLN A 438 -0.25 7.39 33.87
CA GLN A 438 0.35 6.07 33.67
C GLN A 438 1.84 6.24 33.31
N ALA A 439 2.70 5.36 33.80
CA ALA A 439 4.12 5.43 33.49
C ALA A 439 4.34 5.29 31.98
N LEU A 440 5.12 6.20 31.42
CA LEU A 440 5.39 6.31 29.99
C LEU A 440 6.81 5.81 29.72
N ALA A 441 6.95 4.93 28.72
CA ALA A 441 8.22 4.60 28.12
C ALA A 441 8.14 4.78 26.60
N TRP A 442 9.30 4.90 25.96
CA TRP A 442 9.37 5.04 24.51
C TRP A 442 10.72 4.56 23.99
N ASP A 443 10.70 4.10 22.75
CA ASP A 443 11.91 3.76 22.00
C ASP A 443 12.01 4.67 20.77
N ARG A 444 13.22 4.82 20.24
CA ARG A 444 13.49 5.63 19.05
C ARG A 444 14.25 4.86 17.99
N SER A 445 13.83 5.04 16.75
CA SER A 445 14.50 4.53 15.54
C SER A 445 14.57 5.65 14.50
N GLN A 446 15.46 5.51 13.53
CA GLN A 446 15.70 6.52 12.51
C GLN A 446 15.67 5.89 11.11
N ALA A 447 15.17 6.65 10.15
CA ALA A 447 15.24 6.30 8.74
C ALA A 447 15.67 7.52 7.95
N PHE A 448 16.58 7.35 7.00
CA PHE A 448 16.96 8.41 6.08
C PHE A 448 17.41 7.87 4.74
N TYR A 449 17.28 8.71 3.74
CA TYR A 449 17.98 8.57 2.48
C TYR A 449 18.38 9.93 1.92
N ALA A 450 19.38 9.93 1.07
CA ALA A 450 19.74 11.06 0.25
C ALA A 450 20.21 10.59 -1.12
N THR A 451 19.65 11.17 -2.17
CA THR A 451 20.07 10.96 -3.56
C THR A 451 20.57 12.28 -4.13
N ALA A 452 21.62 12.20 -4.93
CA ALA A 452 22.21 13.34 -5.62
C ALA A 452 22.53 12.95 -7.05
N SER A 453 22.24 13.83 -8.00
CA SER A 453 22.64 13.66 -9.39
C SER A 453 23.24 14.94 -9.95
N GLN A 454 24.18 14.79 -10.88
CA GLN A 454 24.78 15.90 -11.60
C GLN A 454 24.79 15.56 -13.08
N LEU A 455 24.26 16.46 -13.90
CA LEU A 455 24.37 16.42 -15.35
C LEU A 455 25.26 17.57 -15.82
N ILE A 456 26.41 17.23 -16.40
CA ILE A 456 27.31 18.18 -17.10
C ILE A 456 27.59 17.54 -18.46
N TYR A 457 26.69 17.78 -19.41
CA TYR A 457 26.70 17.10 -20.70
C TYR A 457 28.09 17.06 -21.35
N PRO A 458 28.56 15.90 -21.85
CA PRO A 458 27.85 14.60 -21.92
C PRO A 458 27.97 13.73 -20.65
N TRP A 459 28.64 14.20 -19.60
CA TRP A 459 28.89 13.44 -18.38
C TRP A 459 27.74 13.55 -17.39
N PHE A 460 27.52 12.47 -16.65
CA PHE A 460 26.61 12.47 -15.52
C PHE A 460 27.15 11.63 -14.36
N ALA A 461 26.68 11.94 -13.17
CA ALA A 461 26.95 11.17 -11.96
C ALA A 461 25.69 11.10 -11.10
N TYR A 462 25.56 10.01 -10.37
CA TYR A 462 24.51 9.77 -9.39
C TYR A 462 25.12 9.13 -8.16
N GLY A 463 24.61 9.48 -6.99
CA GLY A 463 24.91 8.79 -5.75
C GLY A 463 23.70 8.77 -4.84
N GLU A 464 23.54 7.68 -4.11
CA GLU A 464 22.55 7.52 -3.06
C GLU A 464 23.18 6.92 -1.80
N VAL A 465 22.64 7.30 -0.65
CA VAL A 465 22.99 6.76 0.66
C VAL A 465 21.73 6.64 1.49
N PHE A 466 21.60 5.54 2.22
CA PHE A 466 20.40 5.25 2.98
C PHE A 466 20.70 4.45 4.24
N ARG A 467 19.79 4.57 5.20
CA ARG A 467 19.75 3.75 6.41
C ARG A 467 18.33 3.74 6.93
N ILE A 468 17.77 2.56 7.12
CA ILE A 468 16.49 2.37 7.80
C ILE A 468 16.75 1.43 8.96
N ASP A 469 16.63 1.92 10.20
CA ASP A 469 16.87 1.09 11.38
C ASP A 469 15.88 -0.11 11.41
N PRO A 470 16.29 -1.29 11.92
CA PRO A 470 15.44 -2.48 11.97
C PRO A 470 14.12 -2.27 12.72
N ASP A 471 14.14 -1.40 13.74
CA ASP A 471 12.96 -1.10 14.54
C ASP A 471 12.18 0.11 14.03
N TYR A 472 12.49 0.62 12.83
CA TYR A 472 11.69 1.64 12.17
C TYR A 472 10.31 1.08 11.81
N SER A 473 9.25 1.79 12.18
CA SER A 473 7.88 1.33 11.91
C SER A 473 6.96 2.51 11.61
N THR A 474 6.21 2.37 10.54
CA THR A 474 5.08 3.24 10.15
C THR A 474 3.75 2.60 10.50
N SER A 475 3.68 1.79 11.56
CA SER A 475 2.48 1.04 11.95
C SER A 475 2.04 1.31 13.39
N MET A 476 0.75 1.19 13.69
CA MET A 476 0.23 1.39 15.04
C MET A 476 -0.89 0.40 15.37
N PHE A 477 -0.85 -0.18 16.58
CA PHE A 477 -1.96 -0.98 17.07
C PHE A 477 -3.20 -0.12 17.34
N ILE A 478 -4.34 -0.52 16.81
CA ILE A 478 -5.62 0.18 16.94
C ILE A 478 -6.64 -0.68 17.70
N PRO A 479 -7.42 -0.12 18.64
CA PRO A 479 -8.33 -0.90 19.45
C PRO A 479 -9.65 -1.20 18.73
N ASP A 480 -10.31 -2.28 19.13
CA ASP A 480 -11.71 -2.54 18.80
C ASP A 480 -12.52 -2.63 20.09
N ALA A 481 -13.45 -1.70 20.30
CA ALA A 481 -14.18 -1.56 21.56
C ALA A 481 -13.27 -1.58 22.80
N GLY A 482 -12.05 -1.04 22.68
CA GLY A 482 -11.06 -0.99 23.76
C GLY A 482 -10.30 -2.29 24.03
N ARG A 483 -10.34 -3.29 23.14
CA ARG A 483 -9.48 -4.49 23.14
C ARG A 483 -8.49 -4.42 21.98
N ILE A 484 -7.31 -5.02 22.14
CA ILE A 484 -6.35 -5.29 21.05
C ILE A 484 -6.01 -6.77 21.11
N ASP A 485 -6.08 -7.46 19.97
CA ASP A 485 -5.42 -8.75 19.76
C ASP A 485 -4.07 -8.45 19.09
N PHE A 486 -2.98 -8.68 19.81
CA PHE A 486 -1.64 -8.29 19.36
C PHE A 486 -1.05 -9.21 18.28
N GLU A 487 -1.70 -10.33 17.98
CA GLU A 487 -1.29 -11.28 16.93
C GLU A 487 -2.05 -11.05 15.62
N ASN A 488 -3.25 -10.46 15.70
CA ASN A 488 -4.09 -10.22 14.53
C ASN A 488 -3.84 -8.84 13.91
N GLU A 489 -2.78 -8.75 13.09
CA GLU A 489 -2.39 -7.52 12.38
C GLU A 489 -3.50 -7.03 11.43
N ARG A 490 -4.17 -7.95 10.75
CA ARG A 490 -5.26 -7.64 9.83
C ARG A 490 -6.36 -6.82 10.50
N HIS A 491 -6.70 -7.08 11.76
CA HIS A 491 -7.80 -6.36 12.42
C HIS A 491 -7.33 -5.21 13.32
N TYR A 492 -6.16 -5.34 13.92
CA TYR A 492 -5.70 -4.47 15.00
C TYR A 492 -4.45 -3.65 14.68
N VAL A 493 -3.95 -3.63 13.43
CA VAL A 493 -2.86 -2.74 13.01
C VAL A 493 -3.37 -1.74 11.96
N TYR A 494 -2.87 -0.51 12.05
CA TYR A 494 -3.06 0.54 11.06
C TYR A 494 -1.70 1.00 10.51
N GLU A 495 -1.60 1.06 9.19
CA GLU A 495 -0.38 1.40 8.45
C GLU A 495 -0.40 2.86 8.00
N PHE A 496 0.71 3.56 8.15
CA PHE A 496 0.85 4.95 7.69
C PHE A 496 1.37 4.97 6.25
N VAL A 497 2.24 4.01 5.92
CA VAL A 497 2.72 3.70 4.57
C VAL A 497 2.17 2.33 4.25
N ASP A 498 1.34 2.23 3.21
CA ASP A 498 0.86 0.94 2.69
C ASP A 498 1.92 0.27 1.81
N ASP A 499 1.87 -1.05 1.79
CA ASP A 499 2.43 -1.97 0.78
C ASP A 499 1.55 -1.93 -0.48
N ASN A 500 2.10 -1.48 -1.60
CA ASN A 500 1.38 -1.22 -2.85
C ASN A 500 2.34 -1.20 -4.06
N ASP A 501 3.06 -2.30 -4.27
CA ASP A 501 4.19 -2.45 -5.19
C ASP A 501 3.85 -2.14 -6.66
N ASP A 502 2.60 -2.38 -7.08
CA ASP A 502 2.13 -2.10 -8.45
C ASP A 502 1.48 -0.70 -8.63
N GLN A 503 1.48 0.11 -7.56
CA GLN A 503 0.98 1.49 -7.54
C GLN A 503 -0.49 1.67 -7.93
N ASP A 504 -1.32 0.64 -7.79
CA ASP A 504 -2.74 0.70 -8.06
C ASP A 504 -3.53 1.37 -6.89
N ARG A 505 -4.86 1.17 -6.82
CA ARG A 505 -5.70 1.76 -5.75
C ARG A 505 -5.88 0.86 -4.53
N TYR A 506 -5.38 -0.37 -4.52
CA TYR A 506 -5.59 -1.38 -3.50
C TYR A 506 -4.24 -1.80 -2.90
N PRO A 507 -4.04 -1.60 -1.59
CA PRO A 507 -2.87 -2.17 -0.93
C PRO A 507 -2.80 -3.69 -1.06
N ASP A 508 -1.59 -4.21 -1.19
CA ASP A 508 -1.30 -5.62 -1.40
C ASP A 508 -1.60 -6.45 -0.14
N TRP A 509 -1.49 -5.82 1.03
CA TRP A 509 -1.91 -6.38 2.30
C TRP A 509 -3.33 -6.02 2.74
N ASN A 510 -3.87 -6.81 3.67
CA ASN A 510 -5.21 -6.59 4.22
C ASN A 510 -5.17 -5.96 5.63
N ARG A 511 -5.91 -4.86 5.83
CA ARG A 511 -6.26 -4.33 7.17
C ARG A 511 -7.77 -4.07 7.29
N ARG A 512 -8.28 -4.00 8.53
CA ARG A 512 -9.72 -3.89 8.89
C ARG A 512 -10.49 -2.81 8.11
N TYR A 513 -9.80 -1.73 7.76
CA TYR A 513 -10.34 -0.55 7.09
C TYR A 513 -9.61 -0.21 5.79
N THR A 514 -8.91 -1.18 5.20
CA THR A 514 -8.39 -1.07 3.84
C THR A 514 -9.51 -1.41 2.85
N GLY A 515 -9.73 -0.55 1.86
CA GLY A 515 -10.71 -0.77 0.79
C GLY A 515 -11.98 0.10 0.84
N VAL A 516 -12.55 0.34 -0.34
CA VAL A 516 -13.81 1.07 -0.54
C VAL A 516 -15.03 0.24 -0.08
N TYR A 517 -14.88 -1.09 -0.02
CA TYR A 517 -15.88 -2.03 0.47
C TYR A 517 -15.39 -2.64 1.77
N VAL A 518 -16.12 -2.37 2.85
CA VAL A 518 -15.80 -2.90 4.18
C VAL A 518 -15.94 -4.41 4.14
N GLY A 519 -14.82 -5.12 4.35
CA GLY A 519 -14.78 -6.57 4.43
C GLY A 519 -14.29 -7.26 3.16
N GLU A 520 -12.98 -7.49 3.13
CA GLU A 520 -12.32 -8.65 2.50
C GLU A 520 -12.30 -8.74 0.96
N VAL A 521 -11.38 -8.03 0.31
CA VAL A 521 -10.48 -8.66 -0.68
C VAL A 521 -9.15 -7.87 -0.62
N PRO A 522 -8.02 -8.43 -0.15
CA PRO A 522 -6.70 -7.81 -0.42
C PRO A 522 -6.52 -7.67 -1.93
N ASP A 523 -5.59 -6.85 -2.42
CA ASP A 523 -5.28 -6.97 -3.84
C ASP A 523 -4.90 -8.44 -4.13
N ARG A 524 -5.62 -9.03 -5.07
CA ARG A 524 -5.42 -10.41 -5.50
C ARG A 524 -4.64 -10.47 -6.78
N GLU A 525 -4.45 -9.36 -7.47
CA GLU A 525 -3.96 -9.25 -8.83
C GLU A 525 -2.85 -8.20 -8.86
N VAL A 526 -1.81 -8.43 -8.05
CA VAL A 526 -0.67 -7.52 -7.89
C VAL A 526 0.28 -7.65 -9.08
N PHE A 527 0.42 -6.59 -9.88
CA PHE A 527 1.13 -6.62 -11.16
C PHE A 527 2.28 -5.59 -11.28
N PRO A 528 3.31 -5.61 -10.41
CA PRO A 528 4.38 -4.64 -10.46
C PRO A 528 5.11 -4.73 -11.80
N GLY A 529 5.03 -3.66 -12.59
CA GLY A 529 5.61 -3.62 -13.94
C GLY A 529 5.00 -4.62 -14.94
N LEU A 530 3.96 -5.38 -14.59
CA LEU A 530 3.27 -6.36 -15.44
C LEU A 530 1.91 -5.85 -15.95
N ASP A 531 1.54 -4.61 -15.62
CA ASP A 531 0.42 -3.84 -16.19
C ASP A 531 0.96 -2.45 -16.64
N GLU A 532 1.71 -2.41 -17.75
CA GLU A 532 2.29 -1.16 -18.25
C GLU A 532 1.22 -0.21 -18.82
N ASN A 533 0.05 -0.74 -19.18
CA ASN A 533 -1.04 0.03 -19.79
C ASN A 533 -2.05 0.59 -18.75
N ASN A 534 -1.94 0.17 -17.49
CA ASN A 534 -2.76 0.53 -16.33
C ASN A 534 -4.26 0.21 -16.51
N ASP A 535 -4.58 -0.96 -17.08
CA ASP A 535 -5.96 -1.45 -17.24
C ASP A 535 -6.39 -2.46 -16.16
N LEU A 536 -5.52 -2.72 -15.18
CA LEU A 536 -5.68 -3.68 -14.08
C LEU A 536 -5.76 -5.13 -14.57
N ILE A 537 -5.21 -5.42 -15.75
CA ILE A 537 -5.10 -6.75 -16.32
C ILE A 537 -3.64 -6.99 -16.66
N SER A 538 -3.11 -8.15 -16.27
CA SER A 538 -1.75 -8.52 -16.63
C SER A 538 -1.54 -8.47 -18.15
N ASP A 539 -0.48 -7.77 -18.59
CA ASP A 539 -0.04 -7.69 -19.98
C ASP A 539 0.35 -9.06 -20.57
N PHE A 540 0.53 -10.07 -19.71
CA PHE A 540 0.81 -11.45 -20.11
C PHE A 540 -0.47 -12.31 -20.21
N ASN A 541 -1.66 -11.76 -19.97
CA ASN A 541 -2.95 -12.44 -20.12
C ASN A 541 -4.10 -11.43 -20.32
N GLN A 542 -4.01 -10.61 -21.37
CA GLN A 542 -4.94 -9.49 -21.59
C GLN A 542 -6.38 -9.93 -21.89
N ASN A 543 -6.58 -11.16 -22.37
CA ASN A 543 -7.92 -11.69 -22.62
C ASN A 543 -8.56 -12.38 -21.40
N ASN A 544 -7.81 -12.43 -20.28
CA ASN A 544 -8.19 -12.99 -18.98
C ASN A 544 -8.87 -14.37 -19.06
N ASN A 545 -8.23 -15.32 -19.77
CA ASN A 545 -8.79 -16.66 -20.01
C ASN A 545 -8.08 -17.80 -19.25
N PHE A 546 -7.30 -17.46 -18.23
CA PHE A 546 -6.46 -18.38 -17.42
C PHE A 546 -5.32 -19.06 -18.19
N LEU A 547 -4.94 -18.57 -19.37
CA LEU A 547 -3.79 -19.05 -20.13
C LEU A 547 -2.91 -17.84 -20.49
N PRO A 548 -1.62 -17.85 -20.13
CA PRO A 548 -0.74 -16.75 -20.52
C PRO A 548 -0.68 -16.57 -22.04
N ASP A 549 -0.70 -15.32 -22.49
CA ASP A 549 -0.73 -14.95 -23.90
C ASP A 549 0.52 -15.45 -24.64
N TYR A 550 1.67 -15.58 -23.96
CA TYR A 550 2.89 -16.15 -24.54
C TYR A 550 2.83 -17.67 -24.77
N GLU A 551 1.83 -18.37 -24.21
CA GLU A 551 1.53 -19.80 -24.47
C GLU A 551 0.34 -19.98 -25.42
N GLU A 552 -0.52 -18.97 -25.56
CA GLU A 552 -1.77 -19.08 -26.31
C GLU A 552 -1.55 -19.00 -27.83
N PRO A 553 -2.13 -19.93 -28.62
CA PRO A 553 -2.09 -19.84 -30.07
C PRO A 553 -2.59 -18.49 -30.58
N PHE A 554 -1.93 -17.97 -31.61
CA PHE A 554 -2.12 -16.67 -32.24
C PHE A 554 -1.68 -15.45 -31.42
N LEU A 555 -1.84 -15.44 -30.09
CA LEU A 555 -1.48 -14.32 -29.21
C LEU A 555 0.01 -14.31 -28.86
N ARG A 556 0.60 -15.50 -28.67
CA ARG A 556 2.04 -15.69 -28.44
C ARG A 556 2.94 -15.14 -29.53
N TYR A 557 2.38 -14.70 -30.65
CA TYR A 557 3.13 -13.96 -31.65
C TYR A 557 3.59 -12.59 -31.10
N GLU A 558 2.71 -11.84 -30.45
CA GLU A 558 3.00 -10.49 -29.97
C GLU A 558 3.69 -10.52 -28.60
N VAL A 559 3.22 -11.38 -27.69
CA VAL A 559 3.73 -11.49 -26.32
C VAL A 559 4.91 -12.47 -26.26
N ASP A 560 5.98 -12.08 -25.57
CA ASP A 560 7.15 -12.91 -25.29
C ASP A 560 7.16 -13.26 -23.80
N SER A 561 7.66 -14.44 -23.45
CA SER A 561 7.72 -14.87 -22.05
C SER A 561 8.67 -13.97 -21.22
N PRO A 562 8.40 -13.75 -19.92
CA PRO A 562 9.17 -12.81 -19.09
C PRO A 562 10.68 -13.06 -19.05
N GLU A 563 11.17 -14.31 -19.18
CA GLU A 563 12.61 -14.61 -19.14
C GLU A 563 13.42 -13.96 -20.26
N PHE A 564 12.77 -13.54 -21.36
CA PHE A 564 13.41 -12.85 -22.49
C PHE A 564 13.54 -11.34 -22.28
N LEU A 565 12.96 -10.79 -21.21
CA LEU A 565 13.01 -9.37 -20.90
C LEU A 565 14.36 -9.00 -20.29
N PHE A 566 14.83 -7.79 -20.61
CA PHE A 566 16.01 -7.21 -19.99
C PHE A 566 15.58 -6.22 -18.90
N GLY A 567 16.30 -6.24 -17.79
CA GLY A 567 16.15 -5.27 -16.71
C GLY A 567 17.32 -5.35 -15.74
N THR A 568 17.39 -4.37 -14.85
CA THR A 568 18.33 -4.41 -13.73
C THR A 568 17.76 -5.24 -12.59
N ASP A 569 18.67 -5.87 -11.87
CA ASP A 569 18.43 -6.65 -10.67
C ASP A 569 19.56 -6.18 -9.76
N MET A 570 19.29 -5.24 -8.86
CA MET A 570 20.32 -4.56 -8.07
C MET A 570 20.56 -5.25 -6.73
N ASN A 571 19.54 -5.92 -6.18
CA ASN A 571 19.63 -6.72 -4.97
C ASN A 571 20.16 -8.15 -5.22
N ASN A 572 20.20 -8.61 -6.47
CA ASN A 572 20.83 -9.86 -6.95
C ASN A 572 20.05 -11.15 -6.63
N ASN A 573 18.74 -11.06 -6.42
CA ASN A 573 17.85 -12.19 -6.11
C ASN A 573 17.32 -12.95 -7.36
N THR A 574 17.76 -12.56 -8.56
CA THR A 574 17.40 -13.12 -9.89
C THR A 574 16.07 -12.66 -10.49
N VAL A 575 15.30 -11.84 -9.79
CA VAL A 575 14.12 -11.16 -10.33
C VAL A 575 14.52 -9.75 -10.77
N ILE A 576 13.91 -9.23 -11.83
CA ILE A 576 14.19 -7.85 -12.27
C ILE A 576 13.49 -6.91 -11.29
N ASP A 577 14.18 -5.88 -10.79
CA ASP A 577 13.71 -4.98 -9.73
C ASP A 577 12.28 -4.45 -9.97
N ARG A 578 11.93 -4.17 -11.24
CA ARG A 578 10.60 -3.61 -11.61
C ARG A 578 9.43 -4.59 -11.47
N PHE A 579 9.71 -5.88 -11.30
CA PHE A 579 8.73 -6.97 -11.17
C PHE A 579 8.70 -7.54 -9.75
N GLU A 580 9.49 -6.99 -8.84
CA GLU A 580 9.51 -7.43 -7.46
C GLU A 580 8.22 -7.03 -6.75
N ASN A 581 7.81 -7.89 -5.83
CA ASN A 581 6.73 -7.64 -4.91
C ASN A 581 7.06 -8.32 -3.57
N ASP A 582 6.72 -7.68 -2.47
CA ASP A 582 6.92 -8.24 -1.14
C ASP A 582 5.67 -8.11 -0.24
N ASN A 583 5.84 -7.91 1.07
CA ASN A 583 4.77 -7.68 2.04
C ASN A 583 5.28 -6.75 3.16
N GLU A 584 6.14 -5.81 2.78
CA GLU A 584 6.68 -4.75 3.61
C GLU A 584 6.09 -3.40 3.18
N PRO A 585 6.07 -2.37 4.04
CA PRO A 585 5.69 -1.04 3.60
C PRO A 585 6.62 -0.52 2.49
N ASP A 586 6.08 0.17 1.48
CA ASP A 586 6.78 0.81 0.35
C ASP A 586 7.75 1.93 0.74
N TYR A 587 8.77 1.60 1.52
CA TYR A 587 9.88 2.50 1.80
C TYR A 587 10.78 2.60 0.55
N PRO A 588 11.49 3.72 0.34
CA PRO A 588 12.45 3.82 -0.75
C PRO A 588 13.60 2.80 -0.69
N TYR A 589 13.83 2.19 0.47
CA TYR A 589 14.86 1.18 0.73
C TYR A 589 14.32 0.19 1.78
N ARG A 590 14.81 -1.06 1.81
CA ARG A 590 14.31 -2.08 2.75
C ARG A 590 14.63 -1.74 4.22
N ARG A 591 13.75 -2.14 5.13
CA ARG A 591 13.93 -1.94 6.58
C ARG A 591 15.11 -2.78 7.09
N GLY A 592 15.86 -2.24 8.05
CA GLY A 592 17.02 -2.93 8.62
C GLY A 592 18.27 -2.93 7.74
N ARG A 593 18.23 -2.22 6.59
CA ARG A 593 19.37 -2.02 5.69
C ARG A 593 20.06 -0.69 5.90
N ARG A 594 21.35 -0.65 5.57
CA ARG A 594 22.09 0.59 5.31
C ARG A 594 23.03 0.39 4.13
N GLY A 595 23.25 1.43 3.36
CA GLY A 595 24.10 1.30 2.18
C GLY A 595 24.29 2.58 1.41
N TYR A 596 25.00 2.43 0.30
CA TYR A 596 25.13 3.45 -0.71
C TYR A 596 25.30 2.82 -2.09
N ASN A 597 24.97 3.59 -3.11
CA ASN A 597 25.26 3.25 -4.49
C ASN A 597 25.72 4.51 -5.23
N ILE A 598 26.77 4.40 -6.01
CA ILE A 598 27.33 5.52 -6.77
C ILE A 598 27.69 5.07 -8.16
N TYR A 599 27.30 5.86 -9.16
CA TYR A 599 27.72 5.62 -10.53
C TYR A 599 28.02 6.92 -11.27
N THR A 600 28.89 6.81 -12.26
CA THR A 600 29.16 7.86 -13.24
C THR A 600 29.06 7.30 -14.64
N GLY A 601 28.72 8.16 -15.59
CA GLY A 601 28.60 7.76 -16.97
C GLY A 601 28.75 8.91 -17.95
N VAL A 602 28.72 8.53 -19.22
CA VAL A 602 28.81 9.44 -20.35
C VAL A 602 27.76 9.05 -21.38
N GLU A 603 27.07 10.07 -21.91
CA GLU A 603 26.19 9.92 -23.06
C GLU A 603 27.03 10.00 -24.35
N ILE A 604 27.25 8.85 -24.98
CA ILE A 604 28.09 8.72 -26.18
C ILE A 604 27.34 9.06 -27.47
N ALA A 605 26.01 9.01 -27.44
CA ALA A 605 25.09 9.50 -28.47
C ALA A 605 23.72 9.74 -27.83
N PRO A 606 22.82 10.52 -28.45
CA PRO A 606 21.46 10.72 -27.92
C PRO A 606 20.79 9.39 -27.56
N GLY A 607 20.44 9.22 -26.28
CA GLY A 607 19.81 7.99 -25.77
C GLY A 607 20.75 6.79 -25.56
N SER A 608 22.06 6.96 -25.79
CA SER A 608 23.08 5.91 -25.65
C SER A 608 24.08 6.26 -24.55
N ARG A 609 24.21 5.43 -23.52
CA ARG A 609 24.98 5.72 -22.30
C ARG A 609 25.90 4.57 -21.92
N VAL A 610 27.04 4.93 -21.32
CA VAL A 610 27.92 4.00 -20.61
C VAL A 610 27.97 4.43 -19.16
N MET A 611 27.78 3.51 -18.24
CA MET A 611 27.79 3.74 -16.80
C MET A 611 28.74 2.75 -16.11
N LEU A 612 29.42 3.22 -15.07
CA LEU A 612 30.20 2.40 -14.15
C LEU A 612 29.79 2.78 -12.73
N GLY A 613 29.51 1.79 -11.90
CA GLY A 613 29.01 2.02 -10.56
C GLY A 613 29.45 0.98 -9.54
N HIS A 614 29.18 1.30 -8.29
CA HIS A 614 29.45 0.46 -7.14
C HIS A 614 28.35 0.64 -6.10
N LEU A 615 27.76 -0.48 -5.70
CA LEU A 615 26.74 -0.60 -4.67
C LEU A 615 27.31 -1.40 -3.49
N ARG A 616 27.00 -0.94 -2.28
CA ARG A 616 27.24 -1.66 -1.05
C ARG A 616 26.05 -1.51 -0.12
N GLU A 617 25.55 -2.63 0.37
CA GLU A 617 24.50 -2.73 1.36
C GLU A 617 24.93 -3.69 2.48
N ASP A 618 24.60 -3.36 3.73
CA ASP A 618 24.84 -4.19 4.91
C ASP A 618 23.52 -4.31 5.71
N GLU A 619 23.24 -5.50 6.25
CA GLU A 619 22.21 -5.67 7.30
C GLU A 619 22.69 -5.03 8.61
N ILE A 620 21.76 -4.41 9.34
CA ILE A 620 22.08 -3.78 10.64
C ILE A 620 22.03 -4.81 11.78
N ALA A 621 21.13 -5.79 11.67
CA ALA A 621 20.90 -6.80 12.71
C ALA A 621 21.81 -8.03 12.57
N SER A 622 22.27 -8.37 11.36
CA SER A 622 23.12 -9.54 11.10
C SER A 622 24.46 -9.15 10.44
N ASP A 623 25.30 -10.16 10.18
CA ASP A 623 26.59 -10.00 9.46
C ASP A 623 26.46 -10.18 7.92
N ARG A 624 25.23 -10.09 7.38
CA ARG A 624 24.96 -10.20 5.93
C ARG A 624 25.21 -8.89 5.19
N ARG A 625 25.70 -8.99 3.96
CA ARG A 625 26.09 -7.87 3.09
C ARG A 625 25.92 -8.21 1.62
N SER A 626 25.65 -7.17 0.83
CA SER A 626 25.65 -7.20 -0.63
C SER A 626 26.61 -6.16 -1.18
N GLU A 627 27.56 -6.58 -2.01
CA GLU A 627 28.53 -5.71 -2.68
C GLU A 627 28.52 -6.00 -4.18
N SER A 628 28.29 -4.97 -5.00
CA SER A 628 28.23 -5.10 -6.45
C SER A 628 29.01 -3.98 -7.13
N THR A 629 30.00 -4.34 -7.94
CA THR A 629 30.65 -3.39 -8.86
C THR A 629 30.19 -3.70 -10.27
N TYR A 630 29.64 -2.71 -10.96
CA TYR A 630 28.90 -2.95 -12.19
C TYR A 630 29.22 -1.94 -13.30
N GLY A 631 28.95 -2.36 -14.53
CA GLY A 631 28.96 -1.51 -15.72
C GLY A 631 27.72 -1.77 -16.55
N LEU A 632 27.11 -0.70 -17.06
CA LEU A 632 25.93 -0.76 -17.92
C LEU A 632 26.18 0.03 -19.20
N LEU A 633 26.00 -0.63 -20.33
CA LEU A 633 25.93 -0.03 -21.66
C LEU A 633 24.48 -0.04 -22.11
N THR A 634 23.97 1.10 -22.55
CA THR A 634 22.74 1.19 -23.33
C THR A 634 23.04 1.90 -24.64
N LEU A 635 22.71 1.27 -25.76
CA LEU A 635 22.81 1.86 -27.09
C LEU A 635 21.43 1.81 -27.71
N ASP A 636 20.96 2.95 -28.20
CA ASP A 636 19.74 3.03 -28.98
C ASP A 636 20.04 3.82 -30.26
N LYS A 637 19.78 3.20 -31.40
CA LYS A 637 20.10 3.77 -32.70
C LYS A 637 19.05 3.48 -33.75
N ASP A 638 18.39 4.55 -34.19
CA ASP A 638 17.50 4.53 -35.34
C ASP A 638 18.21 4.92 -36.64
N PHE A 639 17.90 4.17 -37.69
CA PHE A 639 18.28 4.40 -39.07
C PHE A 639 17.02 4.50 -39.95
N PRO A 640 16.30 5.66 -39.93
CA PRO A 640 14.99 5.78 -40.57
C PRO A 640 15.00 5.52 -42.08
N ARG A 641 16.08 5.88 -42.79
CA ARG A 641 16.21 5.65 -44.25
C ARG A 641 16.28 4.16 -44.61
N GLN A 642 16.78 3.34 -43.67
CA GLN A 642 16.90 1.90 -43.78
C GLN A 642 15.69 1.17 -43.17
N GLY A 643 14.82 1.89 -42.43
CA GLY A 643 13.74 1.31 -41.64
C GLY A 643 14.27 0.37 -40.57
N LEU A 644 15.46 0.65 -40.02
CA LEU A 644 16.17 -0.20 -39.07
C LEU A 644 16.29 0.55 -37.74
N SER A 645 15.97 -0.12 -36.64
CA SER A 645 16.22 0.32 -35.27
C SER A 645 17.00 -0.78 -34.56
N VAL A 646 18.06 -0.40 -33.84
CA VAL A 646 18.93 -1.31 -33.11
C VAL A 646 19.07 -0.81 -31.69
N ARG A 647 18.78 -1.69 -30.73
CA ARG A 647 18.96 -1.46 -29.30
C ARG A 647 19.88 -2.53 -28.73
N VAL A 648 20.92 -2.11 -28.02
CA VAL A 648 21.86 -3.00 -27.34
C VAL A 648 21.94 -2.60 -25.89
N MET A 649 21.85 -3.57 -25.00
CA MET A 649 22.12 -3.37 -23.58
C MET A 649 23.10 -4.43 -23.10
N ASP A 650 24.04 -4.03 -22.25
CA ASP A 650 25.01 -4.95 -21.66
C ASP A 650 25.25 -4.56 -20.21
N PHE A 651 24.96 -5.47 -19.28
CA PHE A 651 25.10 -5.27 -17.85
C PHE A 651 26.09 -6.30 -17.30
N VAL A 652 27.26 -5.85 -16.89
CA VAL A 652 28.31 -6.69 -16.29
C VAL A 652 28.43 -6.31 -14.82
N ARG A 653 28.41 -7.29 -13.92
CA ARG A 653 28.53 -7.05 -12.47
C ARG A 653 29.38 -8.11 -11.79
N SER A 654 30.25 -7.69 -10.88
CA SER A 654 30.97 -8.57 -9.96
C SER A 654 30.34 -8.42 -8.59
N VAL A 655 29.69 -9.48 -8.11
CA VAL A 655 28.82 -9.48 -6.93
C VAL A 655 29.39 -10.37 -5.83
N ARG A 656 29.16 -9.97 -4.58
CA ARG A 656 29.30 -10.76 -3.37
C ARG A 656 28.12 -10.47 -2.47
N ASP A 657 27.19 -11.41 -2.40
CA ASP A 657 25.90 -11.16 -1.77
C ASP A 657 25.39 -12.36 -0.98
N ASN A 658 25.23 -12.18 0.34
CA ASN A 658 24.65 -13.19 1.22
C ASN A 658 23.42 -12.67 1.97
N ILE A 659 22.81 -11.60 1.47
CA ILE A 659 21.52 -11.12 1.93
C ILE A 659 20.44 -11.92 1.20
N PRO A 660 19.52 -12.62 1.90
CA PRO A 660 18.35 -13.19 1.25
C PRO A 660 17.31 -12.09 1.03
N ASP A 661 16.92 -11.90 -0.22
CA ASP A 661 15.86 -10.99 -0.61
C ASP A 661 14.67 -11.77 -1.17
N ASP A 662 13.96 -12.45 -0.27
CA ASP A 662 12.74 -13.21 -0.57
C ASP A 662 11.62 -12.27 -1.05
N LEU A 663 10.74 -12.79 -1.91
CA LEU A 663 9.66 -12.06 -2.57
C LEU A 663 8.35 -12.84 -2.51
N ILE A 664 7.27 -12.17 -2.90
CA ILE A 664 6.00 -12.79 -3.25
C ILE A 664 5.74 -12.43 -4.72
N GLN A 665 5.50 -13.42 -5.57
CA GLN A 665 5.38 -13.22 -7.02
C GLN A 665 4.03 -13.69 -7.54
N TRP A 666 3.45 -12.94 -8.48
CA TRP A 666 2.28 -13.38 -9.22
C TRP A 666 2.66 -14.50 -10.20
N VAL A 667 2.05 -15.67 -10.03
CA VAL A 667 2.24 -16.81 -10.92
C VAL A 667 0.90 -17.28 -11.45
N GLN A 668 0.82 -17.50 -12.77
CA GLN A 668 -0.36 -18.06 -13.40
C GLN A 668 -0.02 -19.32 -14.20
N PRO A 669 -0.09 -20.51 -13.56
CA PRO A 669 0.02 -21.76 -14.29
C PRO A 669 -1.09 -21.91 -15.35
N PRO A 670 -0.81 -22.55 -16.51
CA PRO A 670 -1.83 -22.76 -17.54
C PRO A 670 -3.11 -23.41 -17.01
N PHE A 671 -4.26 -22.86 -17.40
CA PHE A 671 -5.60 -23.32 -17.02
C PHE A 671 -5.93 -23.17 -15.53
N SER A 672 -5.24 -22.26 -14.84
CA SER A 672 -5.53 -21.91 -13.45
C SER A 672 -5.68 -20.40 -13.28
N SER A 673 -6.46 -20.00 -12.26
CA SER A 673 -6.42 -18.61 -11.80
C SER A 673 -4.99 -18.30 -11.36
N GLY A 674 -4.50 -17.11 -11.70
CA GLY A 674 -3.23 -16.66 -11.12
C GLY A 674 -3.35 -16.52 -9.61
N MET A 675 -2.22 -16.63 -8.94
CA MET A 675 -2.11 -16.50 -7.50
C MET A 675 -0.74 -15.97 -7.11
N LEU A 676 -0.69 -15.30 -5.96
CA LEU A 676 0.56 -14.94 -5.30
C LEU A 676 1.24 -16.19 -4.74
N GLN A 677 2.53 -16.33 -4.98
CA GLN A 677 3.36 -17.43 -4.51
C GLN A 677 4.65 -16.88 -3.87
N GLU A 678 5.00 -17.40 -2.70
CA GLU A 678 6.30 -17.09 -2.06
C GLU A 678 7.45 -17.55 -2.95
N PHE A 679 8.45 -16.68 -3.10
CA PHE A 679 9.68 -16.91 -3.83
C PHE A 679 10.85 -16.70 -2.86
N SER A 680 11.58 -17.77 -2.57
CA SER A 680 12.81 -17.68 -1.77
C SER A 680 14.01 -17.40 -2.67
N ASP A 681 14.84 -16.43 -2.26
CA ASP A 681 16.06 -16.08 -2.99
C ASP A 681 17.04 -17.28 -2.99
N PRO A 682 17.44 -17.79 -4.17
CA PRO A 682 18.37 -18.91 -4.27
C PRO A 682 19.82 -18.54 -3.89
N LEU A 683 20.13 -17.27 -3.61
CA LEU A 683 21.46 -16.77 -3.24
C LEU A 683 22.53 -17.16 -4.26
N VAL A 684 22.23 -17.04 -5.56
CA VAL A 684 23.15 -17.43 -6.64
C VAL A 684 24.30 -16.43 -6.83
N ALA A 685 24.26 -15.28 -6.16
CA ALA A 685 25.21 -14.17 -6.28
C ALA A 685 26.23 -14.05 -5.13
N GLN A 686 26.33 -15.06 -4.25
CA GLN A 686 27.25 -15.10 -3.09
C GLN A 686 28.71 -14.76 -3.40
N ASN A 687 29.21 -15.16 -4.58
CA ASN A 687 30.48 -14.65 -5.11
C ASN A 687 30.53 -14.91 -6.62
N THR A 688 29.94 -14.03 -7.41
CA THR A 688 29.62 -14.34 -8.81
C THR A 688 30.02 -13.20 -9.74
N LEU A 689 30.60 -13.53 -10.90
CA LEU A 689 30.75 -12.57 -12.00
C LEU A 689 29.61 -12.82 -12.98
N MET A 690 28.79 -11.80 -13.21
CA MET A 690 27.56 -11.92 -13.97
C MET A 690 27.59 -10.99 -15.17
N ASN A 691 27.00 -11.43 -16.27
CA ASN A 691 26.79 -10.61 -17.44
C ASN A 691 25.43 -10.92 -18.08
N THR A 692 24.67 -9.88 -18.39
CA THR A 692 23.41 -9.92 -19.14
C THR A 692 23.56 -9.02 -20.36
N PHE A 693 23.60 -9.63 -21.54
CA PHE A 693 23.62 -8.95 -22.84
C PHE A 693 22.26 -9.08 -23.52
N TYR A 694 21.74 -7.97 -24.04
CA TYR A 694 20.48 -7.91 -24.78
C TYR A 694 20.66 -7.13 -26.09
N LEU A 695 20.09 -7.66 -27.17
CA LEU A 695 20.06 -7.02 -28.48
C LEU A 695 18.65 -7.13 -29.04
N GLU A 696 18.12 -6.00 -29.50
CA GLU A 696 16.87 -5.93 -30.25
C GLU A 696 17.12 -5.25 -31.58
N VAL A 697 16.65 -5.88 -32.66
CA VAL A 697 16.77 -5.38 -34.03
C VAL A 697 15.39 -5.37 -34.66
N ASN A 698 14.91 -4.18 -35.00
CA ASN A 698 13.64 -3.99 -35.67
C ASN A 698 13.88 -3.48 -37.09
N TRP A 699 13.40 -4.20 -38.10
CA TRP A 699 13.53 -3.83 -39.50
C TRP A 699 12.17 -3.82 -40.20
N THR A 700 11.81 -2.74 -40.89
CA THR A 700 10.43 -2.52 -41.38
C THR A 700 10.28 -2.32 -42.89
N LYS A 701 11.40 -2.21 -43.63
CA LYS A 701 11.36 -1.68 -45.01
C LYS A 701 10.75 -2.59 -46.08
N PHE A 702 11.00 -3.90 -46.01
CA PHE A 702 10.51 -4.85 -47.01
C PHE A 702 9.63 -5.92 -46.39
N LEU A 703 10.20 -6.64 -45.42
CA LEU A 703 9.51 -7.59 -44.57
C LEU A 703 9.76 -7.12 -43.14
N PRO A 704 8.72 -6.67 -42.41
CA PRO A 704 8.80 -6.47 -40.98
C PRO A 704 9.45 -7.68 -40.32
N PHE A 705 10.59 -7.45 -39.70
CA PHE A 705 11.38 -8.46 -39.01
C PHE A 705 11.82 -7.88 -37.68
N ARG A 706 11.52 -8.59 -36.60
CA ARG A 706 11.96 -8.24 -35.24
C ARG A 706 12.80 -9.39 -34.71
N ASN A 707 13.99 -9.09 -34.24
CA ASN A 707 14.85 -10.04 -33.56
C ASN A 707 15.12 -9.54 -32.14
N LYS A 708 14.98 -10.43 -31.16
CA LYS A 708 15.45 -10.25 -29.80
C LYS A 708 16.47 -11.33 -29.49
N PHE A 709 17.56 -10.95 -28.88
CA PHE A 709 18.63 -11.84 -28.44
C PHE A 709 18.97 -11.46 -27.00
N LYS A 710 18.98 -12.44 -26.11
CA LYS A 710 19.36 -12.27 -24.70
C LYS A 710 20.36 -13.36 -24.33
N TYR A 711 21.45 -12.97 -23.71
CA TYR A 711 22.48 -13.89 -23.21
C TYR A 711 22.85 -13.52 -21.79
N GLU A 712 22.71 -14.46 -20.87
CA GLU A 712 23.09 -14.30 -19.48
C GLU A 712 24.10 -15.37 -19.06
N VAL A 713 25.09 -14.97 -18.27
CA VAL A 713 26.06 -15.90 -17.69
C VAL A 713 26.39 -15.48 -16.27
N TYR A 714 26.38 -16.46 -15.36
CA TYR A 714 26.70 -16.33 -13.94
C TYR A 714 27.88 -17.25 -13.69
N HIS A 715 29.07 -16.68 -13.61
CA HIS A 715 30.28 -17.42 -13.34
C HIS A 715 30.53 -17.46 -11.83
N GLN A 716 30.37 -18.66 -11.24
CA GLN A 716 30.53 -18.88 -9.80
C GLN A 716 32.02 -18.86 -9.43
N ARG A 717 32.37 -18.23 -8.29
CA ARG A 717 33.76 -18.06 -7.84
C ARG A 717 33.97 -18.48 -6.39
N GLY A 718 35.19 -18.88 -6.04
CA GLY A 718 35.55 -19.28 -4.67
C GLY A 718 34.87 -20.59 -4.26
N SER A 719 34.50 -20.72 -2.99
CA SER A 719 33.84 -21.93 -2.46
C SER A 719 32.50 -22.23 -3.14
N GLN A 720 31.79 -21.21 -3.62
CA GLN A 720 30.52 -21.38 -4.34
C GLN A 720 30.69 -22.21 -5.62
N ALA A 721 31.86 -22.14 -6.28
CA ALA A 721 32.12 -22.93 -7.49
C ALA A 721 32.31 -24.44 -7.20
N GLU A 722 32.46 -24.83 -5.93
CA GLU A 722 32.53 -26.25 -5.53
C GLU A 722 31.14 -26.87 -5.37
N GLU A 723 30.13 -26.06 -5.02
CA GLU A 723 28.75 -26.51 -4.74
C GLU A 723 27.78 -26.19 -5.89
N LYS A 724 27.99 -25.07 -6.58
CA LYS A 724 27.13 -24.53 -7.64
C LYS A 724 27.83 -24.58 -9.00
N ARG A 725 27.06 -24.83 -10.07
CA ARG A 725 27.56 -24.72 -11.46
C ARG A 725 27.28 -23.33 -12.03
N ASP A 726 28.04 -22.92 -13.04
CA ASP A 726 27.79 -21.67 -13.77
C ASP A 726 26.39 -21.69 -14.42
N LYS A 727 25.57 -20.66 -14.13
CA LYS A 727 24.28 -20.47 -14.80
C LYS A 727 24.49 -19.82 -16.16
N LYS A 728 23.74 -20.28 -17.16
CA LYS A 728 23.75 -19.73 -18.52
C LYS A 728 22.32 -19.66 -19.05
N PHE A 729 21.97 -18.57 -19.69
CA PHE A 729 20.74 -18.42 -20.45
C PHE A 729 21.07 -17.84 -21.83
N LEU A 730 20.50 -18.41 -22.88
CA LEU A 730 20.57 -17.88 -24.24
C LEU A 730 19.18 -17.99 -24.85
N GLY A 731 18.57 -16.83 -25.07
CA GLY A 731 17.26 -16.68 -25.69
C GLY A 731 17.37 -15.96 -27.03
N VAL A 732 16.76 -16.51 -28.08
CA VAL A 732 16.64 -15.85 -29.39
C VAL A 732 15.20 -15.91 -29.86
N ILE A 733 14.60 -14.75 -30.15
CA ILE A 733 13.27 -14.65 -30.73
C ILE A 733 13.39 -13.97 -32.09
N ASN A 734 12.91 -14.61 -33.13
CA ASN A 734 12.74 -14.01 -34.45
C ASN A 734 11.26 -13.91 -34.77
N LYS A 735 10.80 -12.76 -35.25
CA LYS A 735 9.42 -12.54 -35.71
C LYS A 735 9.46 -11.94 -37.10
N ALA A 736 8.66 -12.47 -38.01
CA ALA A 736 8.42 -11.84 -39.30
C ALA A 736 6.93 -11.90 -39.64
N ASP A 737 6.39 -10.80 -40.12
CA ASP A 737 5.01 -10.75 -40.60
C ASP A 737 4.84 -9.77 -41.74
N TYR A 738 3.76 -9.97 -42.51
CA TYR A 738 3.42 -9.04 -43.58
C TYR A 738 1.91 -9.02 -43.81
N LYS A 739 1.23 -7.95 -43.41
CA LYS A 739 -0.21 -7.81 -43.60
C LYS A 739 -0.53 -7.42 -45.04
N VAL A 740 -1.21 -8.29 -45.77
CA VAL A 740 -1.61 -8.12 -47.17
C VAL A 740 -3.11 -7.81 -47.25
N PRO A 741 -3.51 -6.54 -47.47
CA PRO A 741 -4.91 -6.23 -47.78
C PRO A 741 -5.24 -6.67 -49.21
N ILE A 742 -6.32 -7.45 -49.37
CA ILE A 742 -6.88 -7.88 -50.65
C ILE A 742 -8.23 -7.18 -50.84
N GLY A 743 -8.22 -6.09 -51.61
CA GLY A 743 -9.41 -5.24 -51.77
C GLY A 743 -9.78 -4.51 -50.47
N LYS A 744 -11.06 -4.19 -50.29
CA LYS A 744 -11.57 -3.47 -49.10
C LYS A 744 -12.02 -4.38 -47.95
N SER A 745 -12.26 -5.66 -48.24
CA SER A 745 -12.96 -6.58 -47.33
C SER A 745 -12.07 -7.71 -46.80
N LEU A 746 -11.01 -8.11 -47.52
CA LEU A 746 -10.17 -9.24 -47.12
C LEU A 746 -8.78 -8.76 -46.70
N SER A 747 -8.26 -9.30 -45.61
CA SER A 747 -6.87 -9.13 -45.18
C SER A 747 -6.27 -10.50 -44.87
N LEU A 748 -5.07 -10.74 -45.40
CA LEU A 748 -4.24 -11.88 -45.02
C LEU A 748 -3.09 -11.38 -44.15
N TRP A 749 -2.74 -12.11 -43.11
CA TRP A 749 -1.62 -11.80 -42.24
C TRP A 749 -0.81 -13.06 -41.95
N PRO A 750 0.09 -13.46 -42.87
CA PRO A 750 1.11 -14.45 -42.60
C PRO A 750 2.08 -13.92 -41.55
N ARG A 751 2.43 -14.79 -40.59
CA ARG A 751 3.32 -14.53 -39.48
C ARG A 751 4.20 -15.75 -39.23
N TRP A 752 5.43 -15.52 -38.82
CA TRP A 752 6.38 -16.52 -38.39
C TRP A 752 7.07 -16.03 -37.12
N LYS A 753 7.12 -16.88 -36.10
CA LYS A 753 7.88 -16.66 -34.88
C LYS A 753 8.77 -17.88 -34.64
N GLN A 754 10.05 -17.66 -34.39
CA GLN A 754 10.98 -18.66 -33.91
C GLN A 754 11.41 -18.29 -32.49
N ILE A 755 11.46 -19.29 -31.60
CA ILE A 755 11.95 -19.14 -30.23
C ILE A 755 13.01 -20.21 -30.00
N TYR A 756 14.24 -19.79 -29.72
CA TYR A 756 15.31 -20.66 -29.25
C TYR A 756 15.61 -20.33 -27.79
N LYS A 757 15.68 -21.35 -26.94
CA LYS A 757 15.99 -21.23 -25.51
C LYS A 757 17.05 -22.25 -25.14
N TYR A 758 18.16 -21.80 -24.58
CA TYR A 758 19.17 -22.65 -23.98
C TYR A 758 19.43 -22.19 -22.55
N GLU A 759 19.28 -23.09 -21.58
CA GLU A 759 19.39 -22.77 -20.16
C GLU A 759 20.18 -23.84 -19.41
N VAL A 760 21.10 -23.38 -18.58
CA VAL A 760 21.82 -24.18 -17.60
C VAL A 760 21.57 -23.52 -16.24
N PRO A 761 20.73 -24.11 -15.38
CA PRO A 761 20.52 -23.61 -14.00
C PRO A 761 21.78 -23.61 -13.14
N THR A 762 21.76 -23.00 -11.95
CA THR A 762 22.90 -23.00 -11.01
C THR A 762 23.02 -24.31 -10.24
N GLU A 763 21.89 -24.97 -9.98
CA GLU A 763 21.83 -26.22 -9.24
C GLU A 763 22.33 -27.38 -10.11
N PRO A 764 23.34 -28.16 -9.69
CA PRO A 764 23.89 -29.24 -10.51
C PRO A 764 22.88 -30.31 -10.92
N TRP A 765 21.88 -30.56 -10.07
CA TRP A 765 20.82 -31.56 -10.28
C TRP A 765 19.66 -31.05 -11.14
N ALA A 766 19.51 -29.73 -11.32
CA ALA A 766 18.43 -29.17 -12.12
C ALA A 766 18.65 -29.44 -13.61
N LEU A 767 17.54 -29.68 -14.32
CA LEU A 767 17.49 -30.04 -15.72
C LEU A 767 18.06 -28.91 -16.59
N LYS A 768 18.93 -29.25 -17.54
CA LYS A 768 19.33 -28.32 -18.61
C LYS A 768 18.21 -28.26 -19.65
N ILE A 769 18.02 -27.11 -20.26
CA ILE A 769 16.99 -26.90 -21.28
C ILE A 769 17.69 -26.49 -22.59
N GLU A 770 17.32 -27.10 -23.71
CA GLU A 770 17.69 -26.64 -25.03
C GLU A 770 16.52 -26.91 -25.99
N GLU A 771 15.80 -25.85 -26.36
CA GLU A 771 14.51 -25.94 -27.04
C GLU A 771 14.46 -25.00 -28.23
N LEU A 772 13.82 -25.45 -29.31
CA LEU A 772 13.55 -24.67 -30.50
C LEU A 772 12.08 -24.83 -30.92
N SER A 773 11.33 -23.73 -30.91
CA SER A 773 9.97 -23.67 -31.44
C SER A 773 9.92 -22.83 -32.71
N GLU A 774 9.37 -23.42 -33.77
CA GLU A 774 9.08 -22.78 -35.06
C GLU A 774 7.58 -22.66 -35.25
N ILE A 775 7.05 -21.44 -35.15
CA ILE A 775 5.62 -21.15 -35.13
C ILE A 775 5.26 -20.38 -36.40
N PHE A 776 4.49 -21.00 -37.27
CA PHE A 776 3.93 -20.37 -38.47
C PHE A 776 2.45 -20.12 -38.26
N SER A 777 1.96 -18.91 -38.51
CA SER A 777 0.53 -18.65 -38.50
C SER A 777 0.05 -17.82 -39.68
N LEU A 778 -1.20 -18.02 -40.06
CA LEU A 778 -1.90 -17.24 -41.06
C LEU A 778 -3.25 -16.82 -40.48
N LEU A 779 -3.45 -15.52 -40.35
CA LEU A 779 -4.74 -14.94 -39.99
C LEU A 779 -5.43 -14.38 -41.25
N VAL A 780 -6.72 -14.64 -41.37
CA VAL A 780 -7.57 -14.21 -42.47
C VAL A 780 -8.76 -13.46 -41.89
N THR A 781 -8.90 -12.19 -42.21
CA THR A 781 -10.04 -11.37 -41.81
C THR A 781 -10.86 -11.00 -43.04
N TYR A 782 -12.14 -11.36 -43.06
CA TYR A 782 -13.11 -11.01 -44.10
C TYR A 782 -14.26 -10.18 -43.52
N ARG A 783 -14.37 -8.92 -43.94
CA ARG A 783 -15.45 -8.00 -43.54
C ARG A 783 -16.61 -8.09 -44.54
N PHE A 784 -17.73 -8.69 -44.11
CA PHE A 784 -18.97 -8.73 -44.90
C PHE A 784 -19.64 -7.36 -44.96
N SER A 785 -19.62 -6.62 -43.84
CA SER A 785 -20.14 -5.26 -43.71
C SER A 785 -19.29 -4.46 -42.70
N GLN A 786 -19.71 -3.23 -42.37
CA GLN A 786 -19.09 -2.46 -41.27
C GLN A 786 -19.32 -3.10 -39.89
N GLN A 787 -20.35 -3.95 -39.77
CA GLN A 787 -20.83 -4.54 -38.54
C GLN A 787 -20.53 -6.03 -38.44
N LEU A 788 -20.27 -6.73 -39.54
CA LEU A 788 -20.11 -8.19 -39.55
C LEU A 788 -18.77 -8.58 -40.19
N SER A 789 -17.99 -9.37 -39.46
CA SER A 789 -16.71 -9.91 -39.92
C SER A 789 -16.54 -11.39 -39.57
N LEU A 790 -15.76 -12.07 -40.39
CA LEU A 790 -15.28 -13.43 -40.17
C LEU A 790 -13.77 -13.40 -40.02
N GLU A 791 -13.26 -14.03 -38.98
CA GLU A 791 -11.85 -14.21 -38.71
C GLU A 791 -11.55 -15.71 -38.71
N SER A 792 -10.50 -16.11 -39.42
CA SER A 792 -10.02 -17.48 -39.48
C SER A 792 -8.53 -17.50 -39.25
N GLY A 793 -8.04 -18.47 -38.49
CA GLY A 793 -6.64 -18.61 -38.12
C GLY A 793 -6.16 -20.05 -38.27
N VAL A 794 -4.97 -20.21 -38.85
CA VAL A 794 -4.22 -21.46 -38.83
C VAL A 794 -2.87 -21.18 -38.18
N GLU A 795 -2.49 -21.96 -37.18
CA GLU A 795 -1.16 -21.92 -36.56
C GLU A 795 -0.55 -23.33 -36.55
N TYR A 796 0.69 -23.45 -36.99
CA TYR A 796 1.46 -24.69 -37.01
C TYR A 796 2.79 -24.47 -36.29
N GLU A 797 3.02 -25.26 -35.25
CA GLU A 797 4.24 -25.24 -34.45
C GLU A 797 5.00 -26.55 -34.59
N VAL A 798 6.31 -26.42 -34.79
CA VAL A 798 7.28 -27.51 -34.70
C VAL A 798 8.18 -27.22 -33.50
N PHE A 799 8.00 -27.98 -32.43
CA PHE A 799 8.81 -27.91 -31.23
C PHE A 799 9.81 -29.07 -31.21
N ASN A 800 11.09 -28.74 -31.01
CA ASN A 800 12.16 -29.72 -30.84
C ASN A 800 12.89 -29.45 -29.53
N ASN A 801 13.00 -30.47 -28.69
CA ASN A 801 13.95 -30.51 -27.59
C ASN A 801 15.28 -31.05 -28.15
N LEU A 802 16.29 -30.18 -28.17
CA LEU A 802 17.58 -30.47 -28.76
C LEU A 802 18.48 -31.30 -27.82
N LEU A 803 18.04 -31.51 -26.58
CA LEU A 803 18.68 -32.43 -25.66
C LEU A 803 18.23 -33.87 -25.92
N LYS A 804 19.16 -34.81 -25.74
CA LYS A 804 18.83 -36.23 -25.77
C LYS A 804 17.88 -36.55 -24.61
N LYS A 805 16.74 -37.17 -24.93
CA LYS A 805 15.78 -37.69 -23.96
C LYS A 805 16.50 -38.55 -22.90
N PRO A 806 16.50 -38.12 -21.62
CA PRO A 806 17.00 -38.96 -20.53
C PRO A 806 16.09 -40.17 -20.31
N GLU A 807 16.65 -41.30 -19.88
CA GLU A 807 15.88 -42.49 -19.50
C GLU A 807 16.16 -42.83 -18.02
N PRO A 808 15.19 -42.68 -17.11
CA PRO A 808 13.83 -42.14 -17.32
C PRO A 808 13.80 -40.62 -17.53
N PRO A 809 12.75 -40.06 -18.19
CA PRO A 809 12.63 -38.62 -18.36
C PRO A 809 12.36 -37.95 -16.99
N PRO A 810 13.16 -36.94 -16.60
CA PRO A 810 12.93 -36.22 -15.36
C PRO A 810 11.65 -35.36 -15.46
N PRO A 811 11.05 -34.99 -14.31
CA PRO A 811 9.98 -33.99 -14.27
C PRO A 811 10.39 -32.71 -15.03
N GLY A 812 9.49 -32.18 -15.86
CA GLY A 812 9.73 -30.98 -16.65
C GLY A 812 10.39 -31.20 -18.02
N PHE A 813 10.84 -32.42 -18.36
CA PHE A 813 11.33 -32.70 -19.71
C PHE A 813 10.19 -32.73 -20.73
N VAL A 814 10.21 -31.84 -21.72
CA VAL A 814 9.23 -31.78 -22.81
C VAL A 814 9.77 -32.54 -24.03
N GLU A 815 8.98 -33.47 -24.57
CA GLU A 815 9.34 -34.20 -25.81
C GLU A 815 9.00 -33.39 -27.07
N ASP A 816 9.68 -33.71 -28.17
CA ASP A 816 9.40 -33.15 -29.50
C ASP A 816 7.91 -33.30 -29.86
N PHE A 817 7.31 -32.22 -30.35
CA PHE A 817 5.93 -32.26 -30.80
C PHE A 817 5.66 -31.38 -32.02
N ARG A 818 4.57 -31.73 -32.71
CA ARG A 818 3.98 -30.88 -33.75
C ARG A 818 2.57 -30.50 -33.31
N LYS A 819 2.26 -29.21 -33.35
CA LYS A 819 0.96 -28.67 -32.93
C LYS A 819 0.31 -27.93 -34.09
N LEU A 820 -0.94 -28.27 -34.39
CA LEU A 820 -1.76 -27.57 -35.38
C LEU A 820 -2.98 -27.01 -34.68
N THR A 821 -3.18 -25.70 -34.74
CA THR A 821 -4.35 -25.00 -34.23
C THR A 821 -5.12 -24.37 -35.39
N LEU A 822 -6.42 -24.64 -35.43
CA LEU A 822 -7.39 -24.05 -36.36
C LEU A 822 -8.40 -23.25 -35.54
N ALA A 823 -8.68 -22.02 -35.94
CA ALA A 823 -9.68 -21.18 -35.30
C ALA A 823 -10.58 -20.50 -36.35
N LEU A 824 -11.86 -20.37 -36.01
CA LEU A 824 -12.86 -19.65 -36.80
C LEU A 824 -13.74 -18.84 -35.85
N GLN A 825 -13.94 -17.55 -36.13
CA GLN A 825 -14.75 -16.64 -35.34
C GLN A 825 -15.58 -15.74 -36.26
N ILE A 826 -16.86 -15.57 -35.94
CA ILE A 826 -17.71 -14.53 -36.52
C ILE A 826 -17.93 -13.47 -35.45
N SER A 827 -17.68 -12.20 -35.81
CA SER A 827 -17.91 -11.04 -34.95
C SER A 827 -18.98 -10.13 -35.54
N ASN A 828 -19.96 -9.74 -34.73
CA ASN A 828 -21.02 -8.81 -35.07
C ASN A 828 -21.07 -7.64 -34.08
N THR A 829 -21.04 -6.41 -34.58
CA THR A 829 -21.19 -5.19 -33.77
C THR A 829 -22.49 -4.47 -34.12
N SER A 830 -23.35 -4.22 -33.13
CA SER A 830 -24.65 -3.54 -33.33
C SER A 830 -25.00 -2.63 -32.16
N SER A 831 -25.80 -1.59 -32.39
CA SER A 831 -26.30 -0.74 -31.29
C SER A 831 -27.61 -1.31 -30.74
N TYR A 832 -27.73 -1.47 -29.42
CA TYR A 832 -28.91 -1.98 -28.74
C TYR A 832 -29.14 -1.21 -27.43
N MET A 833 -30.32 -0.59 -27.29
CA MET A 833 -30.71 0.20 -26.09
C MET A 833 -29.71 1.29 -25.68
N GLY A 834 -29.02 1.92 -26.64
CA GLY A 834 -28.01 2.95 -26.38
C GLY A 834 -26.61 2.41 -26.03
N TYR A 835 -26.41 1.10 -26.14
CA TYR A 835 -25.11 0.45 -25.98
C TYR A 835 -24.62 -0.13 -27.30
N LYS A 836 -23.29 -0.21 -27.47
CA LYS A 836 -22.64 -0.93 -28.55
C LYS A 836 -22.42 -2.39 -28.15
N LEU A 837 -23.24 -3.28 -28.70
CA LEU A 837 -23.15 -4.72 -28.53
C LEU A 837 -22.09 -5.28 -29.48
N THR A 838 -21.17 -6.12 -29.00
CA THR A 838 -20.23 -6.90 -29.83
C THR A 838 -20.38 -8.39 -29.50
N SER A 839 -20.87 -9.18 -30.46
CA SER A 839 -21.11 -10.61 -30.31
C SER A 839 -20.10 -11.40 -31.12
N ASN A 840 -19.34 -12.28 -30.46
CA ASN A 840 -18.37 -13.18 -31.07
C ASN A 840 -18.84 -14.62 -30.90
N ALA A 841 -18.83 -15.41 -31.98
CA ALA A 841 -19.11 -16.84 -31.93
C ALA A 841 -18.05 -17.59 -32.72
N GLY A 842 -17.46 -18.64 -32.14
CA GLY A 842 -16.33 -19.30 -32.76
C GLY A 842 -16.04 -20.71 -32.27
N VAL A 843 -15.14 -21.37 -32.99
CA VAL A 843 -14.61 -22.69 -32.68
C VAL A 843 -13.09 -22.67 -32.87
N ARG A 844 -12.36 -23.25 -31.91
CA ARG A 844 -10.92 -23.50 -31.98
C ARG A 844 -10.66 -24.99 -31.80
N ARG A 845 -9.82 -25.58 -32.64
CA ARG A 845 -9.37 -26.97 -32.53
C ARG A 845 -7.84 -27.00 -32.56
N THR A 846 -7.25 -27.60 -31.55
CA THR A 846 -5.80 -27.80 -31.43
C THR A 846 -5.49 -29.29 -31.42
N GLU A 847 -4.54 -29.71 -32.24
CA GLU A 847 -4.04 -31.08 -32.32
C GLU A 847 -2.53 -31.08 -32.05
N ARG A 848 -2.11 -31.73 -30.96
CA ARG A 848 -0.69 -31.92 -30.59
C ARG A 848 -0.31 -33.38 -30.80
N ARG A 849 0.83 -33.64 -31.45
CA ARG A 849 1.34 -34.99 -31.76
C ARG A 849 2.71 -35.21 -31.16
N PHE A 850 2.86 -36.27 -30.36
CA PHE A 850 4.11 -36.75 -29.77
C PHE A 850 4.44 -38.12 -30.38
N GLY A 851 5.28 -38.17 -31.40
CA GLY A 851 5.52 -39.41 -32.15
C GLY A 851 4.22 -40.04 -32.69
N LYS A 852 3.72 -41.10 -32.03
CA LYS A 852 2.47 -41.80 -32.38
C LYS A 852 1.26 -41.35 -31.55
N GLU A 853 1.49 -40.69 -30.41
CA GLU A 853 0.42 -40.22 -29.54
C GLU A 853 -0.14 -38.91 -30.06
N LYS A 854 -1.45 -38.72 -29.87
CA LYS A 854 -2.20 -37.57 -30.36
C LYS A 854 -3.14 -37.08 -29.28
N GLU A 855 -2.99 -35.80 -28.96
CA GLU A 855 -3.90 -35.06 -28.09
C GLU A 855 -4.69 -34.09 -28.96
N THR A 856 -6.00 -34.00 -28.73
CA THR A 856 -6.87 -33.06 -29.44
C THR A 856 -7.72 -32.31 -28.44
N ASN A 857 -7.67 -30.99 -28.49
CA ASN A 857 -8.51 -30.09 -27.73
C ASN A 857 -9.42 -29.32 -28.69
N THR A 858 -10.72 -29.22 -28.37
CA THR A 858 -11.69 -28.44 -29.15
C THR A 858 -12.50 -27.56 -28.22
N MET A 859 -12.57 -26.27 -28.54
CA MET A 859 -13.32 -25.25 -27.82
C MET A 859 -14.34 -24.63 -28.76
N ALA A 860 -15.57 -24.46 -28.30
CA ALA A 860 -16.58 -23.64 -28.97
C ALA A 860 -17.03 -22.57 -27.98
N PHE A 861 -17.24 -21.34 -28.44
CA PHE A 861 -17.60 -20.23 -27.58
C PHE A 861 -18.58 -19.28 -28.26
N VAL A 862 -19.35 -18.58 -27.42
CA VAL A 862 -20.16 -17.43 -27.78
C VAL A 862 -19.99 -16.41 -26.68
N THR A 863 -19.53 -15.21 -27.03
CA THR A 863 -19.28 -14.11 -26.09
C THR A 863 -20.00 -12.87 -26.59
N VAL A 864 -20.63 -12.13 -25.68
CA VAL A 864 -21.33 -10.89 -25.99
C VAL A 864 -20.83 -9.79 -25.06
N TYR A 865 -20.27 -8.75 -25.63
CA TYR A 865 -19.78 -7.57 -24.92
C TYR A 865 -20.78 -6.42 -25.09
N VAL A 866 -20.95 -5.62 -24.03
CA VAL A 866 -21.79 -4.43 -24.03
C VAL A 866 -20.91 -3.24 -23.68
N GLY A 867 -20.67 -2.35 -24.65
CA GLY A 867 -19.90 -1.11 -24.46
C GLY A 867 -20.81 0.12 -24.44
N MET A 868 -20.39 1.18 -23.75
CA MET A 868 -21.03 2.50 -23.89
C MET A 868 -20.62 3.15 -25.22
N GLU A 869 -21.53 3.87 -25.86
CA GLU A 869 -21.29 4.62 -27.11
C GLU A 869 -20.54 5.94 -26.89
#